data_AF-A0A1W9REC6-F1
#
_entry.id   AF-A0A1W9REC6-F1
#
_cell.length_a   1.000
_cell.length_b   1.000
_cell.length_c   1.000
_cell.angle_alpha   90.00
_cell.angle_beta   90.00
_cell.angle_gamma   90.00
#
_symmetry.space_group_name_H-M   'P 1'
#
loop_
_entity.id
_entity.type
_entity.pdbx_description
1 polymer ?
#
loop_
_entity_poly.entity_id
_entity_poly.type
_entity_poly.pdbx_seq_one_letter_code
_entity_poly.pdbx_strand_id
1 'polypeptide(L)'
;MRKIVDEILKVVEERVGSRVDRPIVENSFLFTVASIAGLRRMRYYNKGRENYITFFGTTFAGQGSGKDTSLDVCEEMFGVFDDVPAILKDNYDKMNGPLPTGDEVENINFIVPTTWIVSLRGSIEGMMRTANFYDKLSVGSLNVLSTEFGADFNREVLPLLMKLWQSAKAEGQTNVNEMYPNIEDVPTNILLFGSPKPFKRNEKKHNDLVEIIDSGLGRRTIFVWRDKTAIEDSESVGDILSLKEYGNQLVEYVKGKKSIDFDDEAGERIVSYRKESIAKQNETLSDIDEMRVRSVEKTERLAALIAVADMSSNVSVSHVEAAIAINERSIDALKKIIAPEGLFKQMFEMLSRSETWLGVIDFYNEGIVFRNKQEEKYELERLEHYAKWKGKKLVERGSQYRVEALPATNLQKIKVSINTQGNEARSNVCTPYEVPFFGEAPSIENLVSNPEADWFAFVHFKDDKRSSKNAIPGQNAIAFDIDEGMTVNEAREILTPYTYLLYTTKSHNVEKKGKVSERFRIIFPTKYIFSVDNEAHKKMMENIASVIGLPSYDVSTRNQDRLWYPNPNAQIYTNHGELLDVSCCIPETETEEMVMPAVGSVDATKVSDDKRIQGMIRWTLQNAIVGSRNSALMRLHRFVLDLTGTKQEADTIVYATNQMLTEPLSEIELQRTVCR
;
A
#
# COMPACT_ATOMS: atom_id res chain seq x y z
N MET A 1 9.62 -31.78 0.45
CA MET A 1 9.87 -30.32 0.48
C MET A 1 10.24 -29.78 1.85
N ARG A 2 9.33 -29.47 2.80
CA ARG A 2 9.67 -28.64 4.00
C ARG A 2 10.90 -29.12 4.75
N LYS A 3 10.97 -30.42 5.08
CA LYS A 3 12.10 -31.03 5.78
C LYS A 3 13.43 -30.88 5.01
N ILE A 4 13.38 -31.05 3.69
CA ILE A 4 14.57 -30.95 2.82
C ILE A 4 15.03 -29.50 2.71
N VAL A 5 14.11 -28.55 2.55
CA VAL A 5 14.44 -27.12 2.55
C VAL A 5 15.07 -26.71 3.88
N ASP A 6 14.57 -27.21 5.00
CA ASP A 6 15.13 -26.91 6.32
C ASP A 6 16.55 -27.51 6.47
N GLU A 7 16.82 -28.65 5.85
CA GLU A 7 18.16 -29.27 5.85
C GLU A 7 19.15 -28.53 4.93
N ILE A 8 18.71 -28.12 3.73
CA ILE A 8 19.49 -27.25 2.84
C ILE A 8 19.80 -25.94 3.55
N LEU A 9 18.82 -25.36 4.24
CA LEU A 9 18.99 -24.11 4.98
C LEU A 9 20.14 -24.22 5.99
N LYS A 10 20.21 -25.31 6.77
CA LYS A 10 21.32 -25.52 7.72
C LYS A 10 22.69 -25.58 7.03
N VAL A 11 22.80 -26.33 5.93
CA VAL A 11 24.06 -26.44 5.16
C VAL A 11 24.46 -25.08 4.58
N VAL A 12 23.50 -24.31 4.07
CA VAL A 12 23.75 -22.96 3.53
C VAL A 12 24.20 -22.03 4.64
N GLU A 13 23.51 -22.03 5.78
CA GLU A 13 23.87 -21.19 6.93
C GLU A 13 25.27 -21.53 7.49
N GLU A 14 25.63 -22.82 7.50
CA GLU A 14 26.97 -23.29 7.88
C GLU A 14 28.06 -22.75 6.93
N ARG A 15 27.80 -22.78 5.61
CA ARG A 15 28.77 -22.31 4.59
C ARG A 15 28.88 -20.79 4.52
N VAL A 16 27.76 -20.09 4.70
CA VAL A 16 27.72 -18.62 4.70
C VAL A 16 28.26 -18.06 6.02
N GLY A 17 28.14 -18.82 7.12
CA GLY A 17 28.51 -18.40 8.47
C GLY A 17 27.49 -17.46 9.11
N SER A 18 26.29 -17.35 8.57
CA SER A 18 25.22 -16.52 9.11
C SER A 18 23.84 -17.06 8.72
N ARG A 19 22.81 -16.67 9.46
CA ARG A 19 21.42 -17.02 9.13
C ARG A 19 21.00 -16.56 7.74
N VAL A 20 20.21 -17.41 7.08
CA VAL A 20 19.71 -17.18 5.72
C VAL A 20 18.19 -17.23 5.72
N ASP A 21 17.58 -16.36 4.92
CA ASP A 21 16.14 -16.32 4.81
C ASP A 21 15.64 -17.54 4.02
N ARG A 22 14.81 -18.38 4.66
CA ARG A 22 14.22 -19.58 4.05
C ARG A 22 13.67 -19.36 2.62
N PRO A 23 12.95 -18.27 2.28
CA PRO A 23 12.47 -18.06 0.92
C PRO A 23 13.56 -17.99 -0.16
N ILE A 24 14.79 -17.59 0.19
CA ILE A 24 15.94 -17.60 -0.73
C ILE A 24 16.32 -19.05 -1.10
N VAL A 25 16.38 -19.91 -0.08
CA VAL A 25 16.64 -21.35 -0.26
C VAL A 25 15.50 -22.03 -1.01
N GLU A 26 14.25 -21.71 -0.67
CA GLU A 26 13.06 -22.25 -1.36
C GLU A 26 13.10 -21.96 -2.87
N ASN A 27 13.43 -20.72 -3.28
CA ASN A 27 13.52 -20.36 -4.70
C ASN A 27 14.60 -21.17 -5.44
N SER A 28 15.78 -21.34 -4.81
CA SER A 28 16.89 -22.13 -5.37
C SER A 28 16.47 -23.59 -5.54
N PHE A 29 15.93 -24.18 -4.46
CA PHE A 29 15.47 -25.56 -4.44
C PHE A 29 14.38 -25.83 -5.49
N LEU A 30 13.37 -24.98 -5.57
CA LEU A 30 12.26 -25.14 -6.51
C LEU A 30 12.73 -25.00 -7.97
N PHE A 31 13.63 -24.05 -8.26
CA PHE A 31 14.24 -23.94 -9.58
C PHE A 31 14.95 -25.24 -9.96
N THR A 32 15.79 -25.76 -9.07
CA THR A 32 16.57 -26.97 -9.34
C THR A 32 15.67 -28.20 -9.51
N VAL A 33 14.63 -28.38 -8.69
CA VAL A 33 13.63 -29.45 -8.88
C VAL A 33 12.90 -29.31 -10.21
N ALA A 34 12.53 -28.08 -10.62
CA ALA A 34 11.87 -27.83 -11.89
C ALA A 34 12.78 -28.15 -13.09
N SER A 35 14.09 -27.92 -12.95
CA SER A 35 15.09 -28.30 -13.96
C SER A 35 15.22 -29.82 -14.08
N ILE A 36 15.19 -30.56 -12.97
CA ILE A 36 15.14 -32.03 -12.98
C ILE A 36 13.85 -32.53 -13.65
N ALA A 37 12.68 -32.01 -13.25
CA ALA A 37 11.40 -32.34 -13.88
C ALA A 37 11.40 -31.99 -15.38
N GLY A 38 12.08 -30.92 -15.75
CA GLY A 38 12.28 -30.46 -17.12
C GLY A 38 13.10 -31.42 -17.98
N LEU A 39 14.01 -32.22 -17.41
CA LEU A 39 14.75 -33.25 -18.16
C LEU A 39 13.81 -34.22 -18.90
N ARG A 40 12.67 -34.54 -18.28
CA ARG A 40 11.63 -35.41 -18.85
C ARG A 40 10.41 -34.66 -19.37
N ARG A 41 10.47 -33.32 -19.36
CA ARG A 41 9.35 -32.43 -19.69
C ARG A 41 8.09 -32.83 -18.92
N MET A 42 8.21 -33.05 -17.62
CA MET A 42 7.09 -33.50 -16.81
C MET A 42 5.91 -32.53 -16.88
N ARG A 43 4.71 -33.10 -16.93
CA ARG A 43 3.46 -32.36 -17.02
C ARG A 43 2.59 -32.58 -15.79
N TYR A 44 1.60 -31.72 -15.61
CA TYR A 44 0.52 -31.99 -14.68
C TYR A 44 -0.84 -31.79 -15.36
N TYR A 45 -1.84 -32.51 -14.85
CA TYR A 45 -3.23 -32.39 -15.30
C TYR A 45 -4.11 -31.85 -14.18
N ASN A 46 -4.91 -30.83 -14.50
CA ASN A 46 -5.92 -30.29 -13.58
C ASN A 46 -7.19 -29.92 -14.36
N LYS A 47 -8.30 -30.61 -14.06
CA LYS A 47 -9.62 -30.37 -14.69
C LYS A 47 -9.56 -30.31 -16.23
N GLY A 48 -8.86 -31.28 -16.84
CA GLY A 48 -8.74 -31.40 -18.30
C GLY A 48 -7.74 -30.43 -18.96
N ARG A 49 -7.04 -29.60 -18.18
CA ARG A 49 -5.92 -28.78 -18.68
C ARG A 49 -4.60 -29.48 -18.38
N GLU A 50 -3.74 -29.52 -19.39
CA GLU A 50 -2.39 -30.05 -19.32
C GLU A 50 -1.38 -28.90 -19.36
N ASN A 51 -0.45 -28.87 -18.42
CA ASN A 51 0.58 -27.84 -18.35
C ASN A 51 1.92 -28.43 -17.92
N TYR A 52 2.99 -27.69 -18.18
CA TYR A 52 4.33 -28.05 -17.74
C TYR A 52 4.59 -27.70 -16.28
N ILE A 53 5.39 -28.54 -15.62
CA ILE A 53 5.93 -28.25 -14.30
C ILE A 53 7.17 -27.38 -14.50
N THR A 54 6.99 -26.06 -14.43
CA THR A 54 8.07 -25.06 -14.58
C THR A 54 8.10 -24.07 -13.43
N PHE A 55 9.24 -23.38 -13.27
CA PHE A 55 9.44 -22.40 -12.22
C PHE A 55 9.96 -21.05 -12.75
N PHE A 56 9.47 -19.95 -12.18
CA PHE A 56 10.01 -18.61 -12.42
C PHE A 56 10.16 -17.91 -11.06
N GLY A 57 11.39 -17.76 -10.57
CA GLY A 57 11.70 -17.07 -9.32
C GLY A 57 12.55 -15.82 -9.53
N THR A 58 12.34 -14.80 -8.71
CA THR A 58 13.22 -13.63 -8.61
C THR A 58 13.46 -13.28 -7.15
N THR A 59 14.73 -13.22 -6.74
CA THR A 59 15.15 -12.88 -5.38
C THR A 59 15.94 -11.58 -5.37
N PHE A 60 15.37 -10.56 -4.73
CA PHE A 60 16.02 -9.30 -4.41
C PHE A 60 16.64 -9.35 -3.02
N ALA A 61 17.95 -9.55 -2.95
CA ALA A 61 18.71 -9.52 -1.70
C ALA A 61 20.15 -9.01 -1.94
N GLY A 62 20.74 -8.40 -0.90
CA GLY A 62 22.11 -7.89 -0.94
C GLY A 62 23.18 -8.97 -1.04
N GLN A 63 24.45 -8.57 -1.13
CA GLN A 63 25.59 -9.50 -1.00
C GLN A 63 25.59 -10.15 0.39
N GLY A 64 26.08 -11.39 0.48
CA GLY A 64 26.12 -12.15 1.74
C GLY A 64 24.77 -12.70 2.19
N SER A 65 23.73 -12.65 1.37
CA SER A 65 22.39 -13.18 1.69
C SER A 65 22.24 -14.69 1.48
N GLY A 66 23.32 -15.39 1.08
CA GLY A 66 23.31 -16.82 0.80
C GLY A 66 22.67 -17.23 -0.52
N LYS A 67 22.35 -16.30 -1.44
CA LYS A 67 21.71 -16.60 -2.74
C LYS A 67 22.51 -17.60 -3.58
N ASP A 68 23.77 -17.30 -3.85
CA ASP A 68 24.63 -18.13 -4.69
C ASP A 68 24.90 -19.47 -3.99
N THR A 69 25.25 -19.42 -2.71
CA THR A 69 25.46 -20.62 -1.88
C THR A 69 24.23 -21.52 -1.79
N SER A 70 23.02 -20.95 -1.81
CA SER A 70 21.77 -21.73 -1.83
C SER A 70 21.64 -22.53 -3.12
N LEU A 71 22.01 -21.93 -4.26
CA LEU A 71 22.02 -22.64 -5.54
C LEU A 71 23.12 -23.69 -5.56
N ASP A 72 24.34 -23.35 -5.13
CA ASP A 72 25.49 -24.28 -5.11
C ASP A 72 25.16 -25.56 -4.29
N VAL A 73 24.56 -25.41 -3.11
CA VAL A 73 24.13 -26.55 -2.29
C VAL A 73 23.04 -27.38 -2.98
N CYS A 74 22.10 -26.71 -3.68
CA CYS A 74 21.10 -27.42 -4.46
C CYS A 74 21.72 -28.15 -5.66
N GLU A 75 22.71 -27.58 -6.35
CA GLU A 75 23.43 -28.25 -7.44
C GLU A 75 24.20 -29.47 -6.94
N GLU A 76 24.94 -29.34 -5.83
CA GLU A 76 25.67 -30.45 -5.21
C GLU A 76 24.77 -31.60 -4.74
N MET A 77 23.52 -31.29 -4.40
CA MET A 77 22.51 -32.27 -4.04
C MET A 77 22.11 -33.15 -5.24
N PHE A 78 22.21 -32.63 -6.47
CA PHE A 78 21.78 -33.32 -7.69
C PHE A 78 22.97 -33.55 -8.64
N GLY A 79 23.70 -34.65 -8.44
CA GLY A 79 24.85 -35.01 -9.28
C GLY A 79 24.55 -35.28 -10.77
N VAL A 80 23.28 -35.26 -11.19
CA VAL A 80 22.90 -35.49 -12.60
C VAL A 80 23.20 -34.30 -13.51
N PHE A 81 23.34 -33.09 -12.95
CA PHE A 81 23.54 -31.88 -13.76
C PHE A 81 24.88 -31.87 -14.50
N ASP A 82 25.92 -32.48 -13.92
CA ASP A 82 27.22 -32.67 -14.58
C ASP A 82 27.11 -33.56 -15.81
N ASP A 83 26.17 -34.52 -15.80
CA ASP A 83 25.94 -35.47 -16.89
C ASP A 83 24.96 -34.96 -17.96
N VAL A 84 24.23 -33.86 -17.71
CA VAL A 84 23.21 -33.34 -18.64
C VAL A 84 23.78 -33.10 -20.06
N PRO A 85 24.94 -32.44 -20.24
CA PRO A 85 25.52 -32.27 -21.57
C PRO A 85 25.79 -33.60 -22.29
N ALA A 86 26.28 -34.61 -21.56
CA ALA A 86 26.52 -35.95 -22.11
C ALA A 86 25.22 -36.66 -22.49
N ILE A 87 24.20 -36.60 -21.63
CA ILE A 87 22.86 -37.16 -21.89
C ILE A 87 22.22 -36.52 -23.13
N LEU A 88 22.33 -35.19 -23.26
CA LEU A 88 21.80 -34.46 -24.40
C LEU A 88 22.54 -34.82 -25.70
N LYS A 89 23.87 -34.91 -25.64
CA LYS A 89 24.69 -35.32 -26.78
C LYS A 89 24.36 -36.75 -27.22
N ASP A 90 24.28 -37.70 -26.29
CA ASP A 90 23.93 -39.09 -26.59
C ASP A 90 22.54 -39.21 -27.24
N ASN A 91 21.56 -38.43 -26.79
CA ASN A 91 20.23 -38.40 -27.39
C ASN A 91 20.25 -37.75 -28.78
N TYR A 92 21.05 -36.70 -28.98
CA TYR A 92 21.27 -36.09 -30.29
C TYR A 92 21.87 -37.09 -31.28
N ASP A 93 22.98 -37.73 -30.89
CA ASP A 93 23.71 -38.66 -31.74
C ASP A 93 22.83 -39.85 -32.15
N LYS A 94 21.93 -40.30 -31.27
CA LYS A 94 20.93 -41.35 -31.57
C LYS A 94 19.87 -40.90 -32.57
N MET A 95 19.43 -39.64 -32.53
CA MET A 95 18.36 -39.13 -33.39
C MET A 95 18.87 -38.66 -34.76
N ASN A 96 20.08 -38.09 -34.83
CA ASN A 96 20.59 -37.39 -36.01
C ASN A 96 21.92 -37.94 -36.55
N GLY A 97 22.50 -38.96 -35.91
CA GLY A 97 23.87 -39.41 -36.19
C GLY A 97 24.92 -38.58 -35.43
N PRO A 98 26.19 -39.02 -35.38
CA PRO A 98 27.24 -38.31 -34.66
C PRO A 98 27.41 -36.88 -35.17
N LEU A 99 27.57 -35.92 -34.26
CA LEU A 99 27.89 -34.54 -34.61
C LEU A 99 29.06 -34.46 -35.61
N PRO A 100 28.97 -33.64 -36.67
CA PRO A 100 30.10 -33.42 -37.59
C PRO A 100 31.32 -32.93 -36.80
N THR A 101 32.52 -33.35 -37.20
CA THR A 101 33.79 -32.93 -36.59
C THR A 101 34.59 -32.09 -37.57
N GLY A 102 35.14 -30.95 -37.12
CA GLY A 102 35.98 -30.06 -37.94
C GLY A 102 35.21 -28.91 -38.60
N ASP A 103 35.64 -28.46 -39.78
CA ASP A 103 35.07 -27.30 -40.51
C ASP A 103 33.60 -27.49 -40.94
N GLU A 104 33.06 -28.71 -40.88
CA GLU A 104 31.64 -29.01 -41.15
C GLU A 104 30.68 -28.53 -40.04
N VAL A 105 31.21 -28.17 -38.86
CA VAL A 105 30.43 -27.64 -37.72
C VAL A 105 29.88 -26.23 -38.02
N GLU A 106 30.48 -25.47 -38.93
CA GLU A 106 30.04 -24.10 -39.27
C GLU A 106 28.71 -24.06 -40.05
N ASN A 107 28.31 -25.16 -40.70
CA ASN A 107 27.07 -25.22 -41.49
C ASN A 107 25.85 -25.74 -40.72
N ILE A 108 26.02 -26.23 -39.49
CA ILE A 108 24.90 -26.64 -38.65
C ILE A 108 24.88 -25.74 -37.42
N ASN A 109 23.94 -24.79 -37.42
CA ASN A 109 23.60 -23.91 -36.29
C ASN A 109 23.00 -24.72 -35.09
N PHE A 110 23.68 -25.79 -34.63
CA PHE A 110 23.30 -26.67 -33.53
C PHE A 110 24.40 -26.65 -32.47
N ILE A 111 24.22 -25.82 -31.44
CA ILE A 111 25.16 -25.75 -30.31
C ILE A 111 24.61 -26.67 -29.22
N VAL A 112 25.29 -27.80 -28.97
CA VAL A 112 25.02 -28.60 -27.76
C VAL A 112 25.33 -27.72 -26.56
N PRO A 113 24.37 -27.53 -25.63
CA PRO A 113 24.62 -26.78 -24.41
C PRO A 113 25.78 -27.43 -23.64
N THR A 114 26.83 -26.65 -23.36
CA THR A 114 27.96 -27.11 -22.55
C THR A 114 27.63 -27.14 -21.06
N THR A 115 26.55 -26.48 -20.67
CA THR A 115 26.02 -26.48 -19.30
C THR A 115 24.50 -26.58 -19.36
N TRP A 116 23.87 -27.01 -18.27
CA TRP A 116 22.41 -27.10 -18.16
C TRP A 116 21.72 -25.74 -17.95
N ILE A 117 22.51 -24.67 -17.75
CA ILE A 117 22.07 -23.30 -17.46
C ILE A 117 22.44 -22.35 -18.62
N VAL A 118 21.56 -21.38 -18.89
CA VAL A 118 21.82 -20.27 -19.80
C VAL A 118 21.78 -18.95 -19.01
N SER A 119 22.76 -18.08 -19.25
CA SER A 119 22.79 -16.76 -18.61
C SER A 119 21.74 -15.82 -19.20
N LEU A 120 21.10 -15.00 -18.36
CA LEU A 120 20.21 -13.91 -18.83
C LEU A 120 20.95 -12.88 -19.72
N ARG A 121 22.28 -12.77 -19.61
CA ARG A 121 23.11 -11.89 -20.47
C ARG A 121 23.14 -12.35 -21.93
N GLY A 122 22.70 -13.56 -22.24
CA GLY A 122 22.61 -14.08 -23.60
C GLY A 122 21.69 -13.25 -24.49
N SER A 123 21.95 -13.26 -25.79
CA SER A 123 21.08 -12.62 -26.77
C SER A 123 19.81 -13.44 -27.01
N ILE A 124 18.76 -12.81 -27.56
CA ILE A 124 17.53 -13.50 -27.97
C ILE A 124 17.85 -14.65 -28.93
N GLU A 125 18.77 -14.40 -29.88
CA GLU A 125 19.21 -15.41 -30.86
C GLU A 125 19.84 -16.62 -30.19
N GLY A 126 20.75 -16.38 -29.22
CA GLY A 126 21.39 -17.46 -28.46
C GLY A 126 20.37 -18.31 -27.71
N MET A 127 19.42 -17.67 -27.02
CA MET A 127 18.36 -18.37 -26.29
C MET A 127 17.43 -19.17 -27.21
N MET A 128 17.04 -18.62 -28.36
CA MET A 128 16.22 -19.33 -29.35
C MET A 128 16.94 -20.52 -29.95
N ARG A 129 18.25 -20.40 -30.25
CA ARG A 129 19.06 -21.53 -30.74
C ARG A 129 19.16 -22.65 -29.71
N THR A 130 19.38 -22.31 -28.43
CA THR A 130 19.41 -23.28 -27.35
C THR A 130 18.04 -23.93 -27.12
N ALA A 131 16.95 -23.15 -27.15
CA ALA A 131 15.60 -23.70 -27.04
C ALA A 131 15.31 -24.67 -28.20
N ASN A 132 15.63 -24.30 -29.44
CA ASN A 132 15.43 -25.16 -30.61
C ASN A 132 16.22 -26.47 -30.50
N PHE A 133 17.42 -26.43 -29.92
CA PHE A 133 18.18 -27.64 -29.64
C PHE A 133 17.38 -28.60 -28.75
N TYR A 134 16.87 -28.10 -27.61
CA TYR A 134 16.02 -28.90 -26.73
C TYR A 134 14.76 -29.39 -27.45
N ASP A 135 14.11 -28.52 -28.24
CA ASP A 135 12.88 -28.84 -28.97
C ASP A 135 13.06 -30.07 -29.86
N LYS A 136 14.07 -30.06 -30.74
CA LYS A 136 14.35 -31.17 -31.66
C LYS A 136 14.69 -32.48 -30.96
N LEU A 137 15.31 -32.42 -29.77
CA LEU A 137 15.61 -33.61 -29.00
C LEU A 137 14.42 -34.19 -28.24
N SER A 138 13.30 -33.46 -28.16
CA SER A 138 12.13 -33.85 -27.37
C SER A 138 12.49 -34.19 -25.90
N VAL A 139 13.55 -33.59 -25.37
CA VAL A 139 14.09 -33.83 -24.03
C VAL A 139 14.66 -32.54 -23.47
N GLY A 140 14.69 -32.42 -22.14
CA GLY A 140 15.26 -31.24 -21.49
C GLY A 140 14.34 -30.02 -21.47
N SER A 141 14.90 -28.96 -20.87
CA SER A 141 14.25 -27.68 -20.63
C SER A 141 15.27 -26.55 -20.77
N LEU A 142 14.81 -25.35 -21.09
CA LEU A 142 15.63 -24.15 -21.05
C LEU A 142 15.70 -23.63 -19.61
N ASN A 143 16.84 -23.74 -18.94
CA ASN A 143 17.03 -23.21 -17.58
C ASN A 143 17.84 -21.92 -17.64
N VAL A 144 17.24 -20.80 -17.24
CA VAL A 144 17.87 -19.47 -17.27
C VAL A 144 18.23 -19.03 -15.86
N LEU A 145 19.48 -18.63 -15.66
CA LEU A 145 19.99 -18.09 -14.40
C LEU A 145 20.58 -16.69 -14.61
N SER A 146 20.39 -15.83 -13.62
CA SER A 146 21.21 -14.64 -13.43
C SER A 146 21.52 -14.48 -11.95
N THR A 147 22.78 -14.37 -11.57
CA THR A 147 23.22 -14.08 -10.19
C THR A 147 23.25 -12.57 -9.90
N GLU A 148 23.23 -11.76 -10.96
CA GLU A 148 23.30 -10.30 -10.94
C GLU A 148 22.17 -9.63 -11.74
N PHE A 149 20.91 -10.00 -11.51
CA PHE A 149 19.74 -9.51 -12.25
C PHE A 149 19.68 -7.98 -12.36
N GLY A 150 20.10 -7.27 -11.31
CA GLY A 150 20.18 -5.81 -11.34
C GLY A 150 21.19 -5.25 -12.34
N ALA A 151 22.23 -5.99 -12.70
CA ALA A 151 23.15 -5.67 -13.80
C ALA A 151 22.63 -6.26 -15.12
N ASP A 152 22.20 -7.51 -15.09
CA ASP A 152 21.84 -8.34 -16.26
C ASP A 152 20.45 -8.06 -16.83
N PHE A 153 19.67 -7.18 -16.19
CA PHE A 153 18.33 -6.84 -16.59
C PHE A 153 18.26 -6.51 -18.09
N ASN A 154 17.55 -7.36 -18.83
CA ASN A 154 17.37 -7.25 -20.25
C ASN A 154 15.87 -7.22 -20.58
N ARG A 155 15.39 -6.05 -20.98
CA ARG A 155 13.96 -5.79 -21.27
C ARG A 155 13.47 -6.52 -22.52
N GLU A 156 14.35 -6.91 -23.43
CA GLU A 156 13.99 -7.58 -24.68
C GLU A 156 13.88 -9.10 -24.51
N VAL A 157 14.73 -9.67 -23.66
CA VAL A 157 14.78 -11.13 -23.40
C VAL A 157 13.64 -11.60 -22.48
N LEU A 158 13.30 -10.84 -21.44
CA LEU A 158 12.28 -11.24 -20.47
C LEU A 158 10.91 -11.57 -21.11
N PRO A 159 10.39 -10.80 -22.09
CA PRO A 159 9.18 -11.16 -22.83
C PRO A 159 9.21 -12.53 -23.50
N LEU A 160 10.33 -12.89 -24.14
CA LEU A 160 10.50 -14.21 -24.75
C LEU A 160 10.43 -15.31 -23.68
N LEU A 161 11.15 -15.12 -22.58
CA LEU A 161 11.16 -16.07 -21.46
C LEU A 161 9.77 -16.22 -20.82
N MET A 162 8.99 -15.15 -20.69
CA MET A 162 7.60 -15.22 -20.24
C MET A 162 6.71 -16.02 -21.19
N LYS A 163 6.90 -15.87 -22.50
CA LYS A 163 6.15 -16.62 -23.54
C LYS A 163 6.48 -18.11 -23.44
N LEU A 164 7.78 -18.45 -23.45
CA LEU A 164 8.25 -19.83 -23.33
C LEU A 164 7.84 -20.48 -22.01
N TRP A 165 7.95 -19.77 -20.88
CA TRP A 165 7.48 -20.30 -19.60
C TRP A 165 5.98 -20.62 -19.66
N GLN A 166 5.15 -19.76 -20.26
CA GLN A 166 3.71 -19.95 -20.29
C GLN A 166 3.27 -21.07 -21.23
N SER A 167 3.71 -21.05 -22.49
CA SER A 167 3.18 -21.94 -23.53
C SER A 167 4.15 -23.03 -23.98
N ALA A 168 5.41 -22.99 -23.55
CA ALA A 168 6.52 -23.76 -24.11
C ALA A 168 6.76 -23.48 -25.61
N LYS A 169 6.20 -22.38 -26.14
CA LYS A 169 6.24 -22.01 -27.56
C LYS A 169 6.78 -20.60 -27.78
N ALA A 170 7.55 -20.43 -28.84
CA ALA A 170 8.00 -19.12 -29.31
C ALA A 170 8.08 -19.08 -30.83
N GLU A 171 7.75 -17.94 -31.42
CA GLU A 171 7.89 -17.73 -32.85
C GLU A 171 9.30 -17.21 -33.12
N GLY A 172 9.93 -17.74 -34.16
CA GLY A 172 11.21 -17.25 -34.64
C GLY A 172 11.06 -15.86 -35.24
N GLN A 173 11.94 -14.93 -34.85
CA GLN A 173 12.02 -13.63 -35.50
C GLN A 173 12.77 -13.75 -36.83
N THR A 174 12.31 -13.04 -37.85
CA THR A 174 12.99 -12.96 -39.15
C THR A 174 14.01 -11.83 -39.12
N ASN A 175 15.29 -12.15 -39.16
CA ASN A 175 16.35 -11.16 -39.43
C ASN A 175 16.74 -11.21 -40.91
N VAL A 176 17.31 -10.11 -41.43
CA VAL A 176 17.58 -9.89 -42.86
C VAL A 176 18.37 -11.03 -43.53
N ASN A 177 19.11 -11.84 -42.76
CA ASN A 177 19.97 -12.93 -43.26
C ASN A 177 19.76 -14.30 -42.59
N GLU A 178 18.92 -14.44 -41.56
CA GLU A 178 18.66 -15.72 -40.89
C GLU A 178 17.22 -15.79 -40.38
N MET A 179 16.55 -16.92 -40.65
CA MET A 179 15.25 -17.24 -40.07
C MET A 179 15.46 -18.13 -38.85
N TYR A 180 15.13 -17.61 -37.66
CA TYR A 180 15.16 -18.43 -36.46
C TYR A 180 14.01 -19.44 -36.48
N PRO A 181 14.26 -20.70 -36.07
CA PRO A 181 13.21 -21.70 -36.03
C PRO A 181 12.18 -21.38 -34.94
N ASN A 182 10.93 -21.75 -35.20
CA ASN A 182 9.90 -21.74 -34.19
C ASN A 182 10.22 -22.78 -33.11
N ILE A 183 9.87 -22.46 -31.87
CA ILE A 183 9.92 -23.35 -30.73
C ILE A 183 8.50 -23.85 -30.48
N GLU A 184 8.32 -25.17 -30.50
CA GLU A 184 7.00 -25.80 -30.35
C GLU A 184 6.77 -26.43 -28.98
N ASP A 185 7.82 -26.91 -28.30
CA ASP A 185 7.63 -27.67 -27.06
C ASP A 185 8.83 -27.61 -26.08
N VAL A 186 9.22 -26.43 -25.61
CA VAL A 186 10.36 -26.30 -24.67
C VAL A 186 9.92 -25.72 -23.33
N PRO A 187 9.81 -26.54 -22.25
CA PRO A 187 9.59 -26.01 -20.92
C PRO A 187 10.77 -25.14 -20.51
N THR A 188 10.48 -24.03 -19.83
CA THR A 188 11.48 -23.02 -19.47
C THR A 188 11.40 -22.71 -17.98
N ASN A 189 12.54 -22.78 -17.31
CA ASN A 189 12.70 -22.47 -15.88
C ASN A 189 13.62 -21.25 -15.74
N ILE A 190 13.30 -20.34 -14.83
CA ILE A 190 14.01 -19.07 -14.70
C ILE A 190 14.26 -18.76 -13.22
N LEU A 191 15.51 -18.46 -12.87
CA LEU A 191 15.91 -18.00 -11.54
C LEU A 191 16.75 -16.75 -11.65
N LEU A 192 16.26 -15.65 -11.07
CA LEU A 192 16.92 -14.34 -11.12
C LEU A 192 17.29 -13.89 -9.71
N PHE A 193 18.57 -13.73 -9.44
CA PHE A 193 19.10 -13.19 -8.19
C PHE A 193 19.68 -11.82 -8.44
N GLY A 194 19.41 -10.87 -7.55
CA GLY A 194 19.97 -9.54 -7.71
C GLY A 194 19.86 -8.70 -6.45
N SER A 195 20.67 -7.65 -6.36
CA SER A 195 20.44 -6.60 -5.38
C SER A 195 19.31 -5.70 -5.87
N PRO A 196 18.46 -5.16 -4.99
CA PRO A 196 17.51 -4.12 -5.39
C PRO A 196 18.18 -2.76 -5.63
N LYS A 197 19.42 -2.55 -5.16
CA LYS A 197 20.13 -1.26 -5.24
C LYS A 197 20.23 -0.67 -6.65
N PRO A 198 20.53 -1.44 -7.73
CA PRO A 198 20.58 -0.89 -9.09
C PRO A 198 19.26 -0.31 -9.56
N PHE A 199 18.12 -0.93 -9.19
CA PHE A 199 16.80 -0.41 -9.51
C PHE A 199 16.47 0.82 -8.67
N LYS A 200 16.82 0.84 -7.38
CA LYS A 200 16.64 2.03 -6.52
C LYS A 200 17.45 3.25 -6.98
N ARG A 201 18.62 3.05 -7.60
CA ARG A 201 19.51 4.14 -8.06
C ARG A 201 19.20 4.68 -9.45
N ASN A 202 18.47 3.93 -10.28
CA ASN A 202 18.20 4.29 -11.66
C ASN A 202 16.70 4.21 -11.93
N GLU A 203 16.05 5.37 -11.89
CA GLU A 203 14.59 5.52 -12.08
C GLU A 203 14.11 4.95 -13.41
N LYS A 204 14.83 5.17 -14.51
CA LYS A 204 14.45 4.59 -15.81
C LYS A 204 14.43 3.06 -15.73
N LYS A 205 15.49 2.46 -15.17
CA LYS A 205 15.59 1.00 -15.01
C LYS A 205 14.52 0.45 -14.06
N HIS A 206 14.16 1.21 -13.04
CA HIS A 206 13.05 0.88 -12.14
C HIS A 206 11.70 0.92 -12.87
N ASN A 207 11.42 1.99 -13.61
CA ASN A 207 10.20 2.12 -14.39
C ASN A 207 10.10 1.02 -15.45
N ASP A 208 11.20 0.67 -16.11
CA ASP A 208 11.28 -0.47 -17.03
C ASP A 208 10.95 -1.80 -16.33
N LEU A 209 11.43 -2.01 -15.10
CA LEU A 209 11.11 -3.19 -14.30
C LEU A 209 9.62 -3.23 -13.94
N VAL A 210 9.06 -2.11 -13.46
CA VAL A 210 7.63 -2.00 -13.11
C VAL A 210 6.75 -2.27 -14.33
N GLU A 211 7.08 -1.69 -15.48
CA GLU A 211 6.32 -1.91 -16.72
C GLU A 211 6.34 -3.38 -17.18
N ILE A 212 7.49 -4.06 -17.04
CA ILE A 212 7.58 -5.50 -17.35
C ILE A 212 6.79 -6.35 -16.32
N ILE A 213 6.79 -5.95 -15.05
CA ILE A 213 5.97 -6.58 -14.00
C ILE A 213 4.48 -6.47 -14.36
N ASP A 214 4.01 -5.29 -14.72
CA ASP A 214 2.63 -4.99 -15.12
C ASP A 214 2.22 -5.75 -16.38
N SER A 215 3.08 -5.74 -17.41
CA SER A 215 2.80 -6.40 -18.69
C SER A 215 2.81 -7.93 -18.60
N GLY A 216 3.31 -8.50 -17.50
CA GLY A 216 3.03 -9.90 -17.18
C GLY A 216 4.05 -10.65 -16.34
N LEU A 217 5.20 -10.06 -16.02
CA LEU A 217 6.20 -10.73 -15.18
C LEU A 217 5.65 -10.97 -13.77
N GLY A 218 4.84 -10.04 -13.24
CA GLY A 218 4.23 -10.10 -11.91
C GLY A 218 3.40 -11.36 -11.66
N ARG A 219 2.54 -11.71 -12.63
CA ARG A 219 1.62 -12.87 -12.53
C ARG A 219 2.29 -14.23 -12.77
N ARG A 220 3.56 -14.26 -13.21
CA ARG A 220 4.32 -15.50 -13.53
C ARG A 220 5.43 -15.80 -12.53
N THR A 221 5.94 -14.77 -11.85
CA THR A 221 7.17 -14.88 -11.05
C THR A 221 6.89 -14.96 -9.55
N ILE A 222 7.64 -15.80 -8.85
CA ILE A 222 7.73 -15.85 -7.39
C ILE A 222 8.81 -14.87 -6.93
N PHE A 223 8.39 -13.77 -6.31
CA PHE A 223 9.28 -12.73 -5.80
C PHE A 223 9.67 -12.99 -4.35
N VAL A 224 10.94 -12.78 -4.05
CA VAL A 224 11.47 -12.75 -2.69
C VAL A 224 12.19 -11.43 -2.50
N TRP A 225 11.93 -10.73 -1.40
CA TRP A 225 12.52 -9.43 -1.10
C TRP A 225 13.10 -9.41 0.31
N ARG A 226 14.39 -9.04 0.41
CA ARG A 226 15.10 -8.91 1.69
C ARG A 226 15.76 -7.54 1.81
N ASP A 227 15.29 -6.74 2.77
CA ASP A 227 15.72 -5.36 3.00
C ASP A 227 17.05 -5.23 3.76
N LYS A 228 17.33 -6.10 4.74
CA LYS A 228 18.52 -6.07 5.59
C LYS A 228 19.00 -7.48 5.93
N THR A 229 20.31 -7.71 5.86
CA THR A 229 20.99 -8.86 6.46
C THR A 229 21.30 -8.51 7.91
N ALA A 230 20.50 -8.98 8.87
CA ALA A 230 21.02 -9.14 10.22
C ALA A 230 21.99 -10.32 10.15
N ILE A 231 23.28 -10.09 10.40
CA ILE A 231 24.26 -11.16 10.53
C ILE A 231 24.04 -11.73 11.92
N GLU A 232 23.21 -12.77 12.00
CA GLU A 232 23.12 -13.62 13.18
C GLU A 232 23.99 -14.85 12.92
N ASP A 233 24.91 -15.14 13.84
CA ASP A 233 25.72 -16.35 13.76
C ASP A 233 24.81 -17.58 13.68
N SER A 234 25.16 -18.51 12.79
CA SER A 234 24.50 -19.80 12.74
C SER A 234 25.34 -20.86 13.44
N GLU A 235 24.72 -21.61 14.34
CA GLU A 235 25.30 -22.80 14.99
C GLU A 235 24.78 -24.11 14.36
N SER A 236 24.04 -24.04 13.26
CA SER A 236 23.44 -25.23 12.65
C SER A 236 24.45 -25.99 11.79
N VAL A 237 24.55 -27.30 12.02
CA VAL A 237 25.28 -28.23 11.15
C VAL A 237 24.26 -28.96 10.27
N GLY A 238 24.48 -28.96 8.96
CA GLY A 238 23.63 -29.67 8.01
C GLY A 238 24.27 -30.96 7.47
N ASP A 239 23.45 -31.94 7.08
CA ASP A 239 23.91 -33.22 6.53
C ASP A 239 23.75 -33.28 5.00
N ILE A 240 24.84 -32.92 4.29
CA ILE A 240 24.89 -32.96 2.82
C ILE A 240 24.72 -34.37 2.23
N LEU A 241 25.04 -35.45 2.97
CA LEU A 241 24.90 -36.82 2.47
C LEU A 241 23.42 -37.20 2.36
N SER A 242 22.64 -36.84 3.37
CA SER A 242 21.18 -37.03 3.35
C SER A 242 20.51 -36.29 2.18
N LEU A 243 21.01 -35.11 1.84
CA LEU A 243 20.56 -34.33 0.69
C LEU A 243 20.87 -35.05 -0.62
N LYS A 244 22.09 -35.55 -0.82
CA LYS A 244 22.46 -36.31 -2.02
C LYS A 244 21.61 -37.57 -2.20
N GLU A 245 21.29 -38.28 -1.11
CA GLU A 245 20.39 -39.43 -1.17
C GLU A 245 18.99 -39.04 -1.65
N TYR A 246 18.42 -37.97 -1.08
CA TYR A 246 17.15 -37.40 -1.56
C TYR A 246 17.23 -37.01 -3.04
N GLY A 247 18.31 -36.35 -3.46
CA GLY A 247 18.52 -35.94 -4.85
C GLY A 247 18.48 -37.11 -5.82
N ASN A 248 19.17 -38.21 -5.48
CA ASN A 248 19.16 -39.45 -6.27
C ASN A 248 17.76 -40.07 -6.35
N GLN A 249 17.03 -40.12 -5.22
CA GLN A 249 15.66 -40.63 -5.19
C GLN A 249 14.72 -39.79 -6.07
N LEU A 250 14.85 -38.47 -6.04
CA LEU A 250 14.06 -37.57 -6.87
C LEU A 250 14.33 -37.76 -8.36
N VAL A 251 15.61 -37.92 -8.75
CA VAL A 251 15.99 -38.18 -10.14
C VAL A 251 15.37 -39.50 -10.62
N GLU A 252 15.42 -40.56 -9.82
CA GLU A 252 14.77 -41.84 -10.16
C GLU A 252 13.25 -41.72 -10.25
N TYR A 253 12.63 -40.98 -9.33
CA TYR A 253 11.20 -40.67 -9.37
C TYR A 253 10.80 -39.98 -10.68
N VAL A 254 11.54 -38.95 -11.10
CA VAL A 254 11.30 -38.22 -12.35
C VAL A 254 11.57 -39.07 -13.59
N LYS A 255 12.59 -39.95 -13.58
CA LYS A 255 12.82 -40.91 -14.68
C LYS A 255 11.62 -41.83 -14.89
N GLY A 256 11.03 -42.30 -13.79
CA GLY A 256 9.89 -43.22 -13.78
C GLY A 256 8.55 -42.57 -14.14
N LYS A 257 8.46 -41.24 -14.21
CA LYS A 257 7.17 -40.55 -14.30
C LYS A 257 7.17 -39.38 -15.29
N LYS A 258 6.15 -39.32 -16.14
CA LYS A 258 5.98 -38.24 -17.15
C LYS A 258 4.95 -37.18 -16.75
N SER A 259 4.03 -37.52 -15.87
CA SER A 259 2.97 -36.61 -15.45
C SER A 259 2.48 -36.89 -14.03
N ILE A 260 1.83 -35.89 -13.42
CA ILE A 260 1.10 -36.03 -12.15
C ILE A 260 -0.29 -35.40 -12.29
N ASP A 261 -1.27 -35.94 -11.58
CA ASP A 261 -2.65 -35.46 -11.62
C ASP A 261 -2.98 -34.67 -10.34
N PHE A 262 -3.83 -33.64 -10.47
CA PHE A 262 -4.45 -33.03 -9.32
C PHE A 262 -5.55 -33.93 -8.80
N ASP A 263 -5.57 -34.13 -7.48
CA ASP A 263 -6.74 -34.69 -6.82
C ASP A 263 -7.91 -33.70 -6.99
N ASP A 264 -9.15 -34.22 -7.08
CA ASP A 264 -10.34 -33.38 -7.32
C ASP A 264 -10.45 -32.24 -6.28
N GLU A 265 -10.24 -32.57 -5.00
CA GLU A 265 -10.24 -31.60 -3.88
C GLU A 265 -9.16 -30.52 -4.04
N ALA A 266 -7.97 -30.89 -4.53
CA ALA A 266 -6.89 -29.94 -4.78
C ALA A 266 -7.23 -28.99 -5.94
N GLY A 267 -7.82 -29.54 -7.00
CA GLY A 267 -8.33 -28.78 -8.14
C GLY A 267 -9.49 -27.85 -7.76
N GLU A 268 -10.34 -28.24 -6.79
CA GLU A 268 -11.36 -27.36 -6.20
C GLU A 268 -10.74 -26.26 -5.34
N ARG A 269 -9.73 -26.57 -4.54
CA ARG A 269 -9.05 -25.57 -3.71
C ARG A 269 -8.41 -24.45 -4.53
N ILE A 270 -7.79 -24.77 -5.68
CA ILE A 270 -7.28 -23.75 -6.63
C ILE A 270 -8.40 -22.82 -7.12
N VAL A 271 -9.58 -23.36 -7.40
CA VAL A 271 -10.74 -22.56 -7.82
C VAL A 271 -11.24 -21.67 -6.68
N SER A 272 -11.28 -22.18 -5.44
CA SER A 272 -11.62 -21.39 -4.25
C SER A 272 -10.62 -20.24 -4.03
N TYR A 273 -9.33 -20.50 -4.16
CA TYR A 273 -8.29 -19.47 -4.05
C TYR A 273 -8.46 -18.35 -5.09
N ARG A 274 -8.86 -18.69 -6.32
CA ARG A 274 -9.17 -17.69 -7.35
C ARG A 274 -10.35 -16.80 -6.94
N LYS A 275 -11.41 -17.38 -6.36
CA LYS A 275 -12.57 -16.62 -5.88
C LYS A 275 -12.21 -15.70 -4.73
N GLU A 276 -11.43 -16.20 -3.76
CA GLU A 276 -10.88 -15.41 -2.65
C GLU A 276 -10.05 -14.23 -3.16
N SER A 277 -9.21 -14.46 -4.17
CA SER A 277 -8.38 -13.42 -4.79
C SER A 277 -9.22 -12.35 -5.50
N ILE A 278 -10.30 -12.74 -6.21
CA ILE A 278 -11.22 -11.80 -6.88
C ILE A 278 -11.98 -10.97 -5.84
N ALA A 279 -12.47 -11.60 -4.77
CA ALA A 279 -13.14 -10.87 -3.70
C ALA A 279 -12.22 -9.78 -3.11
N LYS A 280 -10.97 -10.13 -2.82
CA LYS A 280 -9.97 -9.19 -2.30
C LYS A 280 -9.62 -8.09 -3.31
N GLN A 281 -9.53 -8.40 -4.60
CA GLN A 281 -9.35 -7.38 -5.64
C GLN A 281 -10.53 -6.39 -5.68
N ASN A 282 -11.77 -6.89 -5.56
CA ASN A 282 -12.95 -6.02 -5.55
C ASN A 282 -13.03 -5.13 -4.29
N GLU A 283 -12.41 -5.55 -3.18
CA GLU A 283 -12.33 -4.76 -1.95
C GLU A 283 -11.30 -3.63 -2.02
N THR A 284 -10.12 -3.89 -2.59
CA THR A 284 -8.99 -2.95 -2.58
C THR A 284 -8.82 -2.14 -3.86
N LEU A 285 -9.32 -2.68 -4.99
CA LEU A 285 -9.16 -2.14 -6.35
C LEU A 285 -7.71 -1.78 -6.71
N SER A 286 -6.74 -2.50 -6.14
CA SER A 286 -5.31 -2.26 -6.41
C SER A 286 -4.79 -3.11 -7.59
N ASP A 287 -3.89 -2.53 -8.39
CA ASP A 287 -3.21 -3.23 -9.50
C ASP A 287 -2.48 -4.50 -9.03
N ILE A 288 -1.96 -4.48 -7.79
CA ILE A 288 -1.29 -5.62 -7.16
C ILE A 288 -2.28 -6.77 -6.91
N ASP A 289 -3.52 -6.46 -6.54
CA ASP A 289 -4.53 -7.48 -6.32
C ASP A 289 -5.13 -7.99 -7.64
N GLU A 290 -5.12 -7.17 -8.71
CA GLU A 290 -5.34 -7.67 -10.07
C GLU A 290 -4.28 -8.71 -10.47
N MET A 291 -3.01 -8.44 -10.16
CA MET A 291 -1.94 -9.41 -10.38
C MET A 291 -2.14 -10.68 -9.54
N ARG A 292 -2.62 -10.57 -8.30
CA ARG A 292 -2.96 -11.75 -7.46
C ARG A 292 -3.94 -12.65 -8.20
N VAL A 293 -5.04 -12.10 -8.71
CA VAL A 293 -6.05 -12.88 -9.46
C VAL A 293 -5.45 -13.57 -10.68
N ARG A 294 -4.55 -12.88 -11.39
CA ARG A 294 -3.86 -13.42 -12.57
C ARG A 294 -2.76 -14.43 -12.22
N SER A 295 -2.38 -14.55 -10.95
CA SER A 295 -1.28 -15.41 -10.47
C SER A 295 -1.70 -16.84 -10.08
N VAL A 296 -2.96 -17.19 -10.31
CA VAL A 296 -3.48 -18.54 -10.01
C VAL A 296 -2.76 -19.61 -10.84
N GLU A 297 -2.39 -19.32 -12.09
CA GLU A 297 -1.64 -20.26 -12.93
C GLU A 297 -0.24 -20.55 -12.37
N LYS A 298 0.49 -19.53 -11.90
CA LYS A 298 1.80 -19.76 -11.26
C LYS A 298 1.66 -20.53 -9.95
N THR A 299 0.57 -20.31 -9.21
CA THR A 299 0.29 -21.05 -7.96
C THR A 299 -0.03 -22.52 -8.23
N GLU A 300 -0.79 -22.80 -9.29
CA GLU A 300 -1.11 -24.17 -9.74
C GLU A 300 0.17 -24.94 -10.15
N ARG A 301 1.03 -24.33 -10.98
CA ARG A 301 2.33 -24.89 -11.35
C ARG A 301 3.23 -25.14 -10.14
N LEU A 302 3.25 -24.19 -9.20
CA LEU A 302 4.01 -24.31 -7.97
C LEU A 302 3.51 -25.48 -7.10
N ALA A 303 2.20 -25.70 -7.00
CA ALA A 303 1.65 -26.84 -6.27
C ALA A 303 2.08 -28.18 -6.89
N ALA A 304 2.06 -28.29 -8.23
CA ALA A 304 2.56 -29.46 -8.94
C ALA A 304 4.06 -29.68 -8.68
N LEU A 305 4.85 -28.61 -8.71
CA LEU A 305 6.29 -28.66 -8.44
C LEU A 305 6.59 -29.10 -6.99
N ILE A 306 5.81 -28.62 -6.02
CA ILE A 306 5.93 -29.05 -4.62
C ILE A 306 5.60 -30.54 -4.48
N ALA A 307 4.57 -31.04 -5.18
CA ALA A 307 4.25 -32.46 -5.19
C ALA A 307 5.39 -33.32 -5.78
N VAL A 308 6.06 -32.86 -6.84
CA VAL A 308 7.28 -33.50 -7.36
C VAL A 308 8.39 -33.49 -6.32
N ALA A 309 8.60 -32.37 -5.62
CA ALA A 309 9.57 -32.26 -4.53
C ALA A 309 9.21 -33.06 -3.26
N ASP A 310 8.00 -33.61 -3.18
CA ASP A 310 7.59 -34.58 -2.16
C ASP A 310 7.58 -36.02 -2.73
N MET A 311 7.96 -36.20 -4.01
CA MET A 311 7.85 -37.46 -4.77
C MET A 311 6.44 -38.07 -4.71
N SER A 312 5.42 -37.20 -4.59
CA SER A 312 4.02 -37.56 -4.39
C SER A 312 3.36 -38.04 -5.69
N SER A 313 2.49 -39.03 -5.59
CA SER A 313 1.81 -39.58 -6.76
C SER A 313 0.90 -38.55 -7.47
N ASN A 314 0.21 -37.74 -6.67
CA ASN A 314 -0.74 -36.72 -7.11
C ASN A 314 -0.51 -35.39 -6.38
N VAL A 315 -1.12 -34.33 -6.88
CA VAL A 315 -1.17 -33.02 -6.22
C VAL A 315 -2.36 -32.98 -5.26
N SER A 316 -2.08 -33.14 -3.97
CA SER A 316 -3.05 -32.99 -2.88
C SER A 316 -3.30 -31.53 -2.46
N VAL A 317 -4.33 -31.33 -1.64
CA VAL A 317 -4.69 -30.03 -1.04
C VAL A 317 -3.52 -29.42 -0.25
N SER A 318 -2.73 -30.23 0.46
CA SER A 318 -1.59 -29.73 1.24
C SER A 318 -0.50 -29.10 0.38
N HIS A 319 -0.28 -29.61 -0.84
CA HIS A 319 0.66 -28.99 -1.78
C HIS A 319 0.10 -27.66 -2.30
N VAL A 320 -1.21 -27.58 -2.54
CA VAL A 320 -1.88 -26.34 -2.96
C VAL A 320 -1.78 -25.27 -1.88
N GLU A 321 -2.04 -25.60 -0.61
CA GLU A 321 -1.90 -24.63 0.49
C GLU A 321 -0.45 -24.14 0.66
N ALA A 322 0.53 -25.02 0.49
CA ALA A 322 1.94 -24.64 0.50
C ALA A 322 2.27 -23.66 -0.64
N ALA A 323 1.76 -23.91 -1.84
CA ALA A 323 1.93 -23.02 -2.99
C ALA A 323 1.26 -21.66 -2.78
N ILE A 324 0.04 -21.63 -2.23
CA ILE A 324 -0.68 -20.39 -1.89
C ILE A 324 0.12 -19.58 -0.87
N ALA A 325 0.64 -20.21 0.18
CA ALA A 325 1.46 -19.53 1.18
C ALA A 325 2.71 -18.88 0.59
N ILE A 326 3.40 -19.57 -0.33
CA ILE A 326 4.55 -19.00 -1.05
C ILE A 326 4.10 -17.84 -1.95
N ASN A 327 2.97 -17.97 -2.65
CA ASN A 327 2.45 -16.92 -3.52
C ASN A 327 2.06 -15.65 -2.76
N GLU A 328 1.40 -15.76 -1.61
CA GLU A 328 1.03 -14.59 -0.79
C GLU A 328 2.28 -13.86 -0.28
N ARG A 329 3.30 -14.60 0.18
CA ARG A 329 4.61 -13.99 0.53
C ARG A 329 5.24 -13.28 -0.67
N SER A 330 5.11 -13.85 -1.87
CA SER A 330 5.58 -13.22 -3.10
C SER A 330 4.83 -11.94 -3.44
N ILE A 331 3.53 -11.84 -3.15
CA ILE A 331 2.75 -10.63 -3.41
C ILE A 331 3.17 -9.51 -2.44
N ASP A 332 3.48 -9.84 -1.20
CA ASP A 332 4.02 -8.87 -0.24
C ASP A 332 5.42 -8.38 -0.64
N ALA A 333 6.27 -9.27 -1.16
CA ALA A 333 7.54 -8.87 -1.77
C ALA A 333 7.34 -7.95 -2.99
N LEU A 334 6.33 -8.23 -3.82
CA LEU A 334 6.01 -7.43 -5.00
C LEU A 334 5.57 -6.00 -4.65
N LYS A 335 4.78 -5.82 -3.58
CA LYS A 335 4.42 -4.47 -3.07
C LYS A 335 5.66 -3.62 -2.82
N LYS A 336 6.70 -4.21 -2.23
CA LYS A 336 7.97 -3.52 -1.95
C LYS A 336 8.77 -3.20 -3.22
N ILE A 337 8.61 -4.00 -4.27
CA ILE A 337 9.27 -3.81 -5.56
C ILE A 337 8.58 -2.70 -6.36
N ILE A 338 7.24 -2.69 -6.45
CA ILE A 338 6.47 -1.74 -7.25
C ILE A 338 6.39 -0.36 -6.58
N ALA A 339 6.17 -0.34 -5.27
CA ALA A 339 6.07 0.88 -4.48
C ALA A 339 7.25 0.95 -3.51
N PRO A 340 8.47 1.27 -3.99
CA PRO A 340 9.56 1.58 -3.07
C PRO A 340 9.09 2.70 -2.15
N GLU A 341 9.29 2.52 -0.85
CA GLU A 341 8.89 3.48 0.16
C GLU A 341 9.38 4.89 -0.24
N GLY A 342 8.47 5.86 -0.40
CA GLY A 342 8.83 7.19 -0.87
C GLY A 342 9.93 7.80 0.00
N LEU A 343 10.88 8.54 -0.62
CA LEU A 343 12.06 9.06 0.08
C LEU A 343 11.66 9.85 1.34
N PHE A 344 10.62 10.69 1.25
CA PHE A 344 10.05 11.40 2.38
C PHE A 344 9.61 10.50 3.57
N LYS A 345 9.11 9.28 3.34
CA LYS A 345 8.74 8.33 4.41
C LYS A 345 9.97 7.74 5.07
N GLN A 346 10.97 7.37 4.28
CA GLN A 346 12.26 6.88 4.79
C GLN A 346 12.94 7.97 5.64
N MET A 347 12.94 9.22 5.15
CA MET A 347 13.42 10.38 5.91
C MET A 347 12.64 10.56 7.22
N PHE A 348 11.31 10.44 7.19
CA PHE A 348 10.47 10.56 8.38
C PHE A 348 10.77 9.48 9.43
N GLU A 349 10.94 8.23 9.01
CA GLU A 349 11.31 7.13 9.92
C GLU A 349 12.67 7.39 10.56
N MET A 350 13.65 7.79 9.76
CA MET A 350 15.00 8.09 10.24
C MET A 350 14.99 9.24 11.25
N LEU A 351 14.32 10.35 10.92
CA LEU A 351 14.14 11.49 11.82
C LEU A 351 13.33 11.14 13.07
N SER A 352 12.37 10.22 12.97
CA SER A 352 11.55 9.79 14.11
C SER A 352 12.30 8.90 15.09
N ARG A 353 13.33 8.17 14.63
CA ARG A 353 14.19 7.33 15.48
C ARG A 353 15.37 8.11 16.07
N SER A 354 15.76 9.21 15.43
CA SER A 354 16.87 10.03 15.88
C SER A 354 16.45 11.07 16.92
N GLU A 355 17.21 11.17 18.01
CA GLU A 355 17.10 12.28 18.96
C GLU A 355 17.95 13.49 18.55
N THR A 356 18.78 13.35 17.51
CA THR A 356 19.70 14.38 17.02
C THR A 356 19.20 15.04 15.73
N TRP A 357 19.81 16.16 15.39
CA TRP A 357 19.59 16.87 14.13
C TRP A 357 20.29 16.12 12.99
N LEU A 358 19.53 15.72 11.98
CA LEU A 358 20.05 15.00 10.81
C LEU A 358 20.11 15.92 9.60
N GLY A 359 21.24 15.92 8.91
CA GLY A 359 21.42 16.65 7.67
C GLY A 359 21.38 15.74 6.44
N VAL A 360 21.56 16.36 5.28
CA VAL A 360 21.58 15.68 3.97
C VAL A 360 22.64 14.57 3.92
N ILE A 361 23.79 14.76 4.57
CA ILE A 361 24.86 13.75 4.64
C ILE A 361 24.37 12.48 5.37
N ASP A 362 23.58 12.64 6.43
CA ASP A 362 23.04 11.51 7.19
C ASP A 362 22.04 10.72 6.35
N PHE A 363 21.19 11.42 5.58
CA PHE A 363 20.28 10.78 4.61
C PHE A 363 21.04 9.98 3.55
N TYR A 364 22.13 10.53 3.00
CA TYR A 364 22.97 9.81 2.03
C TYR A 364 23.61 8.54 2.62
N ASN A 365 24.06 8.59 3.89
CA ASN A 365 24.66 7.44 4.57
C ASN A 365 23.66 6.27 4.75
N GLU A 366 22.38 6.58 4.95
CA GLU A 366 21.28 5.60 5.01
C GLU A 366 20.75 5.20 3.61
N GLY A 367 21.34 5.73 2.55
CA GLY A 367 21.00 5.38 1.16
C GLY A 367 19.82 6.17 0.57
N ILE A 368 19.40 7.25 1.21
CA ILE A 368 18.43 8.21 0.67
C ILE A 368 19.23 9.18 -0.21
N VAL A 369 19.12 9.03 -1.53
CA VAL A 369 19.91 9.78 -2.51
C VAL A 369 18.99 10.69 -3.31
N PHE A 370 19.19 12.00 -3.20
CA PHE A 370 18.55 12.99 -4.07
C PHE A 370 19.37 13.19 -5.35
N ARG A 371 18.70 13.19 -6.51
CA ARG A 371 19.31 13.42 -7.85
C ARG A 371 19.83 14.83 -8.01
N ASN A 372 19.11 15.79 -7.43
CA ASN A 372 19.43 17.20 -7.48
C ASN A 372 18.76 17.94 -6.31
N LYS A 373 19.12 19.21 -6.14
CA LYS A 373 18.60 20.06 -5.06
C LYS A 373 17.10 20.36 -5.18
N GLN A 374 16.52 20.22 -6.37
CA GLN A 374 15.08 20.44 -6.59
C GLN A 374 14.25 19.26 -6.10
N GLU A 375 14.73 18.03 -6.31
CA GLU A 375 14.13 16.82 -5.74
C GLU A 375 14.28 16.77 -4.22
N GLU A 376 15.45 17.15 -3.69
CA GLU A 376 15.65 17.29 -2.23
C GLU A 376 14.60 18.20 -1.61
N LYS A 377 14.38 19.38 -2.22
CA LYS A 377 13.36 20.32 -1.76
C LYS A 377 11.95 19.73 -1.84
N TYR A 378 11.62 19.09 -2.95
CA TYR A 378 10.32 18.45 -3.15
C TYR A 378 10.04 17.35 -2.12
N GLU A 379 11.03 16.49 -1.82
CA GLU A 379 10.87 15.43 -0.81
C GLU A 379 10.81 15.98 0.62
N LEU A 380 11.49 17.10 0.91
CA LEU A 380 11.36 17.80 2.19
C LEU A 380 9.95 18.40 2.39
N GLU A 381 9.34 18.97 1.35
CA GLU A 381 7.96 19.48 1.36
C GLU A 381 6.96 18.34 1.67
N ARG A 382 7.13 17.19 1.01
CA ARG A 382 6.34 15.97 1.26
C ARG A 382 6.57 15.38 2.65
N LEU A 383 7.80 15.44 3.15
CA LEU A 383 8.16 15.01 4.50
C LEU A 383 7.47 15.88 5.55
N GLU A 384 7.48 17.20 5.38
CA GLU A 384 6.78 18.12 6.27
C GLU A 384 5.28 17.79 6.32
N HIS A 385 4.69 17.49 5.15
CA HIS A 385 3.32 17.01 5.05
C HIS A 385 3.05 15.73 5.82
N TYR A 386 3.88 14.72 5.55
CA TYR A 386 3.75 13.42 6.17
C TYR A 386 3.94 13.51 7.69
N ALA A 387 4.85 14.37 8.17
CA ALA A 387 5.04 14.63 9.58
C ALA A 387 3.79 15.24 10.22
N LYS A 388 3.18 16.27 9.60
CA LYS A 388 1.92 16.88 10.07
C LYS A 388 0.80 15.86 10.17
N TRP A 389 0.64 15.02 9.14
CA TRP A 389 -0.34 13.93 9.15
C TRP A 389 -0.11 12.93 10.29
N LYS A 390 1.15 12.68 10.66
CA LYS A 390 1.53 11.84 11.81
C LYS A 390 1.49 12.57 13.16
N GLY A 391 0.93 13.79 13.23
CA GLY A 391 0.86 14.58 14.48
C GLY A 391 2.22 15.12 14.93
N LYS A 392 3.16 15.28 14.00
CA LYS A 392 4.49 15.87 14.20
C LYS A 392 4.67 17.12 13.34
N LYS A 393 5.69 17.92 13.62
CA LYS A 393 6.16 19.01 12.74
C LYS A 393 7.60 18.73 12.34
N LEU A 394 7.95 19.05 11.10
CA LEU A 394 9.34 19.13 10.68
C LEU A 394 9.92 20.46 11.19
N VAL A 395 11.08 20.41 11.82
CA VAL A 395 11.81 21.58 12.31
C VAL A 395 13.16 21.61 11.62
N GLU A 396 13.55 22.79 11.13
CA GLU A 396 14.81 23.02 10.43
C GLU A 396 15.74 23.89 11.28
N ARG A 397 17.04 23.56 11.26
CA ARG A 397 18.12 24.37 11.83
C ARG A 397 19.30 24.38 10.86
N GLY A 398 19.36 25.40 10.01
CA GLY A 398 20.33 25.40 8.91
C GLY A 398 20.05 24.23 7.98
N SER A 399 21.06 23.47 7.58
CA SER A 399 20.89 22.29 6.70
C SER A 399 20.57 20.99 7.47
N GLN A 400 19.95 21.08 8.64
CA GLN A 400 19.61 19.94 9.47
C GLN A 400 18.13 19.96 9.85
N TYR A 401 17.55 18.78 10.01
CA TYR A 401 16.13 18.54 10.21
C TYR A 401 15.89 17.67 11.45
N ARG A 402 14.71 17.86 12.06
CA ARG A 402 14.18 17.00 13.12
C ARG A 402 12.65 16.95 13.03
N VAL A 403 12.04 15.85 13.46
CA VAL A 403 10.59 15.81 13.68
C VAL A 403 10.26 15.91 15.17
N GLU A 404 9.35 16.82 15.51
CA GLU A 404 8.89 17.04 16.89
C GLU A 404 7.38 16.78 16.98
N ALA A 405 6.89 16.28 18.11
CA ALA A 405 5.43 16.14 18.31
C ALA A 405 4.75 17.51 18.28
N LEU A 406 3.56 17.58 17.68
CA LEU A 406 2.71 18.76 17.83
C LEU A 406 2.28 18.88 19.30
N PRO A 407 2.33 20.08 19.89
CA PRO A 407 1.90 20.29 21.27
C PRO A 407 0.41 19.95 21.38
N ALA A 408 0.09 18.91 22.15
CA ALA A 408 -1.28 18.48 22.39
C ALA A 408 -2.04 19.50 23.24
N THR A 409 -3.33 19.65 22.98
CA THR A 409 -4.21 20.49 23.79
C THR A 409 -4.44 19.83 25.15
N ASN A 410 -4.25 20.62 26.21
CA ASN A 410 -4.64 20.23 27.56
C ASN A 410 -6.03 20.83 27.87
N LEU A 411 -7.03 19.99 28.10
CA LEU A 411 -8.39 20.42 28.44
C LEU A 411 -8.49 21.22 29.74
N GLN A 412 -7.47 21.19 30.60
CA GLN A 412 -7.40 22.02 31.81
C GLN A 412 -6.85 23.43 31.53
N LYS A 413 -6.35 23.69 30.32
CA LYS A 413 -5.64 24.93 29.94
C LYS A 413 -6.10 25.45 28.57
N ILE A 414 -7.39 25.70 28.44
CA ILE A 414 -7.97 26.30 27.24
C ILE A 414 -7.69 27.79 27.26
N LYS A 415 -7.11 28.30 26.17
CA LYS A 415 -6.76 29.71 26.06
C LYS A 415 -7.99 30.52 25.72
N VAL A 416 -8.28 31.50 26.56
CA VAL A 416 -9.40 32.43 26.39
C VAL A 416 -8.96 33.83 26.81
N SER A 417 -9.45 34.84 26.12
CA SER A 417 -9.34 36.24 26.53
C SER A 417 -10.72 36.77 26.88
N ILE A 418 -10.88 37.33 28.07
CA ILE A 418 -12.17 37.76 28.62
C ILE A 418 -12.14 39.28 28.80
N ASN A 419 -13.25 39.96 28.47
CA ASN A 419 -13.41 41.37 28.80
C ASN A 419 -13.70 41.55 30.30
N THR A 420 -12.85 42.31 30.97
CA THR A 420 -12.92 42.60 32.41
C THR A 420 -13.45 44.01 32.71
N GLN A 421 -13.74 44.83 31.69
CA GLN A 421 -14.14 46.24 31.84
C GLN A 421 -15.64 46.53 31.56
N GLY A 422 -16.42 45.51 31.18
CA GLY A 422 -17.88 45.61 30.98
C GLY A 422 -18.34 46.32 29.69
N ASN A 423 -19.64 46.21 29.38
CA ASN A 423 -20.26 46.67 28.13
C ASN A 423 -20.23 48.20 27.91
N GLU A 424 -20.09 49.00 28.97
CA GLU A 424 -20.24 50.46 28.89
C GLU A 424 -19.08 51.18 28.20
N ALA A 425 -17.91 50.53 28.06
CA ALA A 425 -16.68 51.20 27.63
C ALA A 425 -16.36 51.13 26.13
N ARG A 426 -17.05 50.29 25.31
CA ARG A 426 -16.54 49.89 23.97
C ARG A 426 -15.04 49.57 24.00
N SER A 427 -14.57 48.98 25.09
CA SER A 427 -13.15 48.78 25.35
C SER A 427 -12.63 47.62 24.52
N ASN A 428 -11.48 47.80 23.87
CA ASN A 428 -10.76 46.72 23.20
C ASN A 428 -9.85 45.95 24.17
N VAL A 429 -9.99 46.15 25.50
CA VAL A 429 -9.14 45.49 26.50
C VAL A 429 -9.67 44.09 26.79
N CYS A 430 -8.81 43.08 26.65
CA CYS A 430 -9.11 41.68 26.99
C CYS A 430 -7.99 41.10 27.84
N THR A 431 -8.33 40.56 29.00
CA THR A 431 -7.35 39.89 29.87
C THR A 431 -7.22 38.41 29.46
N PRO A 432 -6.00 37.89 29.23
CA PRO A 432 -5.78 36.49 28.88
C PRO A 432 -5.88 35.57 30.10
N TYR A 433 -6.52 34.41 29.91
CA TYR A 433 -6.65 33.34 30.89
C TYR A 433 -6.39 31.98 30.24
N GLU A 434 -6.05 31.00 31.07
CA GLU A 434 -6.09 29.58 30.75
C GLU A 434 -7.04 28.90 31.74
N VAL A 435 -8.10 28.26 31.23
CA VAL A 435 -9.15 27.67 32.07
C VAL A 435 -9.50 26.26 31.59
N PRO A 436 -10.01 25.38 32.48
CA PRO A 436 -10.63 24.12 32.09
C PRO A 436 -11.74 24.28 31.04
N PHE A 437 -11.87 23.32 30.13
CA PHE A 437 -12.94 23.28 29.14
C PHE A 437 -14.29 22.97 29.79
N PHE A 438 -14.32 21.99 30.70
CA PHE A 438 -15.50 21.55 31.46
C PHE A 438 -15.33 21.80 32.97
N GLY A 439 -16.43 21.75 33.70
CA GLY A 439 -16.44 21.75 35.17
C GLY A 439 -16.79 23.10 35.81
N GLU A 440 -16.47 23.24 37.09
CA GLU A 440 -16.83 24.42 37.89
C GLU A 440 -16.01 25.68 37.54
N ALA A 441 -16.49 26.84 37.97
CA ALA A 441 -15.82 28.11 37.74
C ALA A 441 -14.40 28.13 38.36
N PRO A 442 -13.37 28.58 37.62
CA PRO A 442 -13.41 29.10 36.25
C PRO A 442 -13.29 27.97 35.21
N SER A 443 -14.23 27.87 34.27
CA SER A 443 -14.18 26.95 33.12
C SER A 443 -14.90 27.56 31.91
N ILE A 444 -14.68 27.04 30.70
CA ILE A 444 -15.44 27.46 29.50
C ILE A 444 -16.93 27.13 29.66
N GLU A 445 -17.25 25.97 30.23
CA GLU A 445 -18.63 25.55 30.52
C GLU A 445 -19.36 26.49 31.48
N ASN A 446 -18.69 26.97 32.52
CA ASN A 446 -19.24 27.98 33.39
C ASN A 446 -19.31 29.36 32.71
N LEU A 447 -18.26 29.72 31.95
CA LEU A 447 -18.14 31.04 31.32
C LEU A 447 -19.31 31.35 30.37
N VAL A 448 -19.78 30.37 29.58
CA VAL A 448 -20.86 30.58 28.61
C VAL A 448 -22.23 30.89 29.23
N SER A 449 -22.41 30.63 30.52
CA SER A 449 -23.67 30.90 31.27
C SER A 449 -23.47 31.84 32.45
N ASN A 450 -22.27 32.41 32.62
CA ASN A 450 -21.99 33.31 33.73
C ASN A 450 -22.65 34.68 33.49
N PRO A 451 -23.53 35.16 34.41
CA PRO A 451 -24.18 36.47 34.29
C PRO A 451 -23.26 37.68 34.45
N GLU A 452 -22.09 37.49 35.07
CA GLU A 452 -21.08 38.53 35.27
C GLU A 452 -20.05 38.59 34.12
N ALA A 453 -20.03 37.57 33.26
CA ALA A 453 -19.17 37.54 32.09
C ALA A 453 -19.77 38.38 30.95
N ASP A 454 -18.94 39.21 30.32
CA ASP A 454 -19.40 40.09 29.23
C ASP A 454 -19.24 39.44 27.84
N TRP A 455 -18.00 39.26 27.39
CA TRP A 455 -17.66 38.56 26.16
C TRP A 455 -16.25 38.01 26.22
N PHE A 456 -15.96 37.03 25.37
CA PHE A 456 -14.66 36.36 25.32
C PHE A 456 -14.23 36.00 23.90
N ALA A 457 -12.95 35.69 23.72
CA ALA A 457 -12.35 35.23 22.47
C ALA A 457 -11.41 34.05 22.74
N PHE A 458 -11.28 33.11 21.79
CA PHE A 458 -10.38 31.93 21.89
C PHE A 458 -8.95 32.22 21.39
N VAL A 459 -8.51 33.46 21.54
CA VAL A 459 -7.16 33.91 21.17
C VAL A 459 -6.69 34.92 22.19
N HIS A 460 -5.40 34.88 22.52
CA HIS A 460 -4.77 35.91 23.34
C HIS A 460 -4.34 37.09 22.48
N PHE A 461 -4.30 38.29 23.06
CA PHE A 461 -3.94 39.51 22.33
C PHE A 461 -2.69 40.15 22.91
N LYS A 462 -1.84 40.69 22.03
CA LYS A 462 -0.71 41.52 22.42
C LYS A 462 -1.20 42.80 23.10
N ASP A 463 -0.54 43.16 24.19
CA ASP A 463 -0.85 44.33 25.03
C ASP A 463 -2.32 44.35 25.51
N ASP A 464 -2.93 43.17 25.62
CA ASP A 464 -4.35 42.99 25.97
C ASP A 464 -5.31 43.74 25.05
N LYS A 465 -4.89 44.10 23.84
CA LYS A 465 -5.68 44.91 22.89
C LYS A 465 -6.23 44.07 21.76
N ARG A 466 -7.55 43.88 21.75
CA ARG A 466 -8.29 43.15 20.71
C ARG A 466 -8.08 43.76 19.33
N SER A 467 -7.45 43.00 18.45
CA SER A 467 -7.52 43.16 17.00
C SER A 467 -6.91 41.92 16.36
N SER A 468 -7.30 41.59 15.12
CA SER A 468 -6.65 40.48 14.41
C SER A 468 -5.13 40.69 14.23
N LYS A 469 -4.65 41.95 14.23
CA LYS A 469 -3.20 42.28 14.18
C LYS A 469 -2.46 41.98 15.48
N ASN A 470 -3.18 41.98 16.60
CA ASN A 470 -2.61 41.71 17.91
C ASN A 470 -2.85 40.26 18.35
N ALA A 471 -3.55 39.43 17.56
CA ALA A 471 -3.76 38.04 17.87
C ALA A 471 -2.42 37.31 18.03
N ILE A 472 -2.23 36.64 19.16
CA ILE A 472 -1.03 35.87 19.48
C ILE A 472 -1.24 34.43 19.00
N PRO A 473 -0.36 33.87 18.16
CA PRO A 473 -0.51 32.50 17.69
C PRO A 473 -0.44 31.45 18.82
N GLY A 474 -1.10 30.31 18.62
CA GLY A 474 -1.12 29.20 19.57
C GLY A 474 -2.48 28.96 20.23
N GLN A 475 -3.56 29.02 19.44
CA GLN A 475 -4.92 28.74 19.88
C GLN A 475 -5.12 27.23 20.07
N ASN A 476 -6.08 26.85 20.92
CA ASN A 476 -6.38 25.44 21.20
C ASN A 476 -7.88 25.15 21.32
N ALA A 477 -8.71 26.11 20.92
CA ALA A 477 -10.15 25.97 20.82
C ALA A 477 -10.67 26.84 19.67
N ILE A 478 -11.77 26.41 19.08
CA ILE A 478 -12.52 27.14 18.04
C ILE A 478 -14.01 27.12 18.39
N ALA A 479 -14.79 27.98 17.75
CA ALA A 479 -16.23 27.94 17.90
C ALA A 479 -16.96 28.34 16.62
N PHE A 480 -18.21 27.90 16.51
CA PHE A 480 -19.14 28.23 15.42
C PHE A 480 -20.42 28.87 15.97
N ASP A 481 -20.90 29.92 15.29
CA ASP A 481 -22.18 30.59 15.58
C ASP A 481 -23.23 30.11 14.58
N ILE A 482 -24.25 29.40 15.06
CA ILE A 482 -25.32 28.84 14.23
C ILE A 482 -26.56 29.73 14.40
N ASP A 483 -26.87 30.50 13.34
CA ASP A 483 -28.00 31.44 13.31
C ASP A 483 -29.28 30.84 12.70
N GLU A 484 -29.11 29.87 11.79
CA GLU A 484 -30.19 29.14 11.11
C GLU A 484 -29.65 27.89 10.41
N GLY A 485 -30.56 27.03 9.92
CA GLY A 485 -30.20 25.94 9.02
C GLY A 485 -29.71 24.66 9.70
N MET A 486 -29.78 24.57 11.03
CA MET A 486 -29.55 23.35 11.81
C MET A 486 -30.23 23.48 13.17
N THR A 487 -30.82 22.40 13.67
CA THR A 487 -31.36 22.31 15.04
C THR A 487 -30.29 21.83 16.02
N VAL A 488 -30.50 22.06 17.32
CA VAL A 488 -29.61 21.59 18.38
C VAL A 488 -29.49 20.06 18.34
N ASN A 489 -30.58 19.34 18.10
CA ASN A 489 -30.55 17.86 18.06
C ASN A 489 -29.78 17.34 16.85
N GLU A 490 -30.00 17.90 15.66
CA GLU A 490 -29.23 17.55 14.45
C GLU A 490 -27.72 17.77 14.66
N ALA A 491 -27.35 18.90 15.27
CA ALA A 491 -25.95 19.18 15.61
C ALA A 491 -25.38 18.14 16.59
N ARG A 492 -26.15 17.77 17.63
CA ARG A 492 -25.71 16.78 18.62
C ARG A 492 -25.48 15.39 18.00
N GLU A 493 -26.31 15.00 17.04
CA GLU A 493 -26.16 13.72 16.32
C GLU A 493 -24.90 13.70 15.47
N ILE A 494 -24.70 14.71 14.60
CA ILE A 494 -23.55 14.81 13.71
C ILE A 494 -22.23 14.89 14.50
N LEU A 495 -22.26 15.58 15.64
CA LEU A 495 -21.07 15.84 16.46
C LEU A 495 -20.81 14.80 17.55
N THR A 496 -21.61 13.73 17.62
CA THR A 496 -21.42 12.61 18.57
C THR A 496 -19.96 12.11 18.68
N PRO A 497 -19.16 12.03 17.59
CA PRO A 497 -17.78 11.58 17.69
C PRO A 497 -16.83 12.53 18.44
N TYR A 498 -17.19 13.81 18.60
CA TYR A 498 -16.27 14.86 19.02
C TYR A 498 -16.56 15.39 20.42
N THR A 499 -15.51 15.79 21.14
CA THR A 499 -15.68 16.60 22.35
C THR A 499 -16.13 18.00 21.95
N TYR A 500 -17.27 18.45 22.48
CA TYR A 500 -17.79 19.79 22.23
C TYR A 500 -18.58 20.34 23.43
N LEU A 501 -18.76 21.65 23.42
CA LEU A 501 -19.73 22.36 24.26
C LEU A 501 -20.65 23.18 23.37
N LEU A 502 -21.96 22.93 23.48
CA LEU A 502 -23.00 23.63 22.75
C LEU A 502 -23.86 24.43 23.73
N TYR A 503 -24.15 25.70 23.42
CA TYR A 503 -25.05 26.51 24.24
C TYR A 503 -25.98 27.41 23.41
N THR A 504 -27.21 27.58 23.87
CA THR A 504 -28.20 28.41 23.16
C THR A 504 -27.94 29.91 23.37
N THR A 505 -28.16 30.72 22.34
CA THR A 505 -27.99 32.17 22.43
C THR A 505 -29.23 32.86 23.00
N LYS A 506 -29.13 34.15 23.37
CA LYS A 506 -30.27 34.96 23.84
C LYS A 506 -31.41 35.08 22.82
N SER A 507 -31.16 34.77 21.54
CA SER A 507 -32.15 34.82 20.46
C SER A 507 -32.62 33.42 19.99
N HIS A 508 -32.37 32.38 20.79
CA HIS A 508 -32.83 31.02 20.50
C HIS A 508 -34.37 30.94 20.53
N ASN A 509 -34.98 30.45 19.45
CA ASN A 509 -36.44 30.38 19.26
C ASN A 509 -37.16 31.74 19.38
N VAL A 510 -36.44 32.84 19.16
CA VAL A 510 -37.01 34.19 19.08
C VAL A 510 -37.20 34.56 17.61
N GLU A 511 -38.34 35.17 17.28
CA GLU A 511 -38.58 35.70 15.93
C GLU A 511 -37.58 36.82 15.62
N LYS A 512 -36.81 36.64 14.55
CA LYS A 512 -35.84 37.63 14.08
C LYS A 512 -35.85 37.62 12.56
N LYS A 513 -36.00 38.80 11.95
CA LYS A 513 -36.13 38.96 10.48
C LYS A 513 -37.23 38.05 9.88
N GLY A 514 -38.36 37.90 10.58
CA GLY A 514 -39.52 37.11 10.12
C GLY A 514 -39.36 35.59 10.20
N LYS A 515 -38.34 35.09 10.93
CA LYS A 515 -38.08 33.65 11.09
C LYS A 515 -37.78 33.30 12.54
N VAL A 516 -38.50 32.30 13.06
CA VAL A 516 -38.18 31.63 14.33
C VAL A 516 -37.16 30.54 14.02
N SER A 517 -36.03 30.53 14.71
CA SER A 517 -34.97 29.56 14.47
C SER A 517 -34.25 29.22 15.77
N GLU A 518 -33.78 27.97 15.86
CA GLU A 518 -32.85 27.57 16.90
C GLU A 518 -31.50 28.23 16.64
N ARG A 519 -31.05 29.05 17.60
CA ARG A 519 -29.77 29.76 17.53
C ARG A 519 -28.88 29.33 18.66
N PHE A 520 -27.69 28.84 18.35
CA PHE A 520 -26.79 28.26 19.32
C PHE A 520 -25.35 28.36 18.84
N ARG A 521 -24.41 28.14 19.74
CA ARG A 521 -22.98 28.12 19.44
C ARG A 521 -22.41 26.79 19.83
N ILE A 522 -21.39 26.38 19.09
CA ILE A 522 -20.67 25.13 19.31
C ILE A 522 -19.21 25.48 19.51
N ILE A 523 -18.61 25.03 20.60
CA ILE A 523 -17.21 25.23 20.93
C ILE A 523 -16.52 23.86 20.88
N PHE A 524 -15.38 23.80 20.20
CA PHE A 524 -14.54 22.61 20.10
C PHE A 524 -13.16 22.89 20.70
N PRO A 525 -12.65 22.06 21.61
CA PRO A 525 -11.23 22.00 21.88
C PRO A 525 -10.54 21.27 20.72
N THR A 526 -9.44 21.82 20.21
CA THR A 526 -8.67 21.18 19.15
C THR A 526 -7.75 20.11 19.74
N LYS A 527 -7.33 19.13 18.94
CA LYS A 527 -6.41 18.06 19.38
C LYS A 527 -4.98 18.58 19.64
N TYR A 528 -4.52 19.48 18.79
CA TYR A 528 -3.23 20.15 18.90
C TYR A 528 -3.41 21.66 18.97
N ILE A 529 -2.44 22.32 19.63
CA ILE A 529 -2.33 23.78 19.61
C ILE A 529 -1.90 24.21 18.21
N PHE A 530 -2.68 25.08 17.58
CA PHE A 530 -2.44 25.55 16.21
C PHE A 530 -2.02 27.02 16.18
N SER A 531 -1.24 27.36 15.15
CA SER A 531 -0.66 28.68 14.94
C SER A 531 -0.80 29.04 13.48
N VAL A 532 -1.77 29.88 13.15
CA VAL A 532 -2.09 30.31 11.79
C VAL A 532 -2.25 31.83 11.76
N ASP A 533 -1.98 32.45 10.62
CA ASP A 533 -2.34 33.85 10.41
C ASP A 533 -3.85 34.02 10.17
N ASN A 534 -4.31 35.26 10.06
CA ASN A 534 -5.74 35.57 9.94
C ASN A 534 -6.37 35.09 8.62
N GLU A 535 -5.63 35.08 7.51
CA GLU A 535 -6.16 34.57 6.23
C GLU A 535 -6.23 33.04 6.26
N ALA A 536 -5.18 32.41 6.81
CA ALA A 536 -5.14 30.97 7.01
C ALA A 536 -6.24 30.49 7.97
N HIS A 537 -6.51 31.25 9.04
CA HIS A 537 -7.60 30.95 9.96
C HIS A 537 -8.98 30.97 9.29
N LYS A 538 -9.24 31.97 8.43
CA LYS A 538 -10.54 32.08 7.75
C LYS A 538 -10.84 30.85 6.91
N LYS A 539 -9.87 30.46 6.06
CA LYS A 539 -9.98 29.26 5.23
C LYS A 539 -10.03 28.00 6.11
N MET A 540 -9.25 27.91 7.17
CA MET A 540 -9.31 26.79 8.11
C MET A 540 -10.70 26.62 8.73
N MET A 541 -11.37 27.70 9.13
CA MET A 541 -12.74 27.63 9.66
C MET A 541 -13.76 27.21 8.60
N GLU A 542 -13.58 27.62 7.35
CA GLU A 542 -14.40 27.16 6.21
C GLU A 542 -14.22 25.66 5.95
N ASN A 543 -12.96 25.23 5.92
CA ASN A 543 -12.53 23.85 5.75
C ASN A 543 -13.11 22.96 6.86
N ILE A 544 -12.97 23.38 8.12
CA ILE A 544 -13.53 22.65 9.27
C ILE A 544 -15.04 22.52 9.15
N ALA A 545 -15.77 23.62 8.94
CA ALA A 545 -17.22 23.59 8.82
C ALA A 545 -17.68 22.62 7.73
N SER A 546 -16.94 22.59 6.61
CA SER A 546 -17.18 21.66 5.52
C SER A 546 -16.93 20.20 5.95
N VAL A 547 -15.82 19.93 6.62
CA VAL A 547 -15.40 18.58 7.09
C VAL A 547 -16.33 18.00 8.15
N ILE A 548 -16.82 18.83 9.07
CA ILE A 548 -17.71 18.38 10.14
C ILE A 548 -19.19 18.46 9.77
N GLY A 549 -19.52 18.91 8.55
CA GLY A 549 -20.89 18.91 8.04
C GLY A 549 -21.79 20.03 8.57
N LEU A 550 -21.25 21.19 8.93
CA LEU A 550 -22.07 22.33 9.35
C LEU A 550 -22.66 23.05 8.12
N PRO A 551 -23.99 23.01 7.91
CA PRO A 551 -24.63 23.51 6.70
C PRO A 551 -24.63 25.04 6.60
N SER A 552 -24.64 25.73 7.74
CA SER A 552 -24.61 27.18 7.83
C SER A 552 -24.06 27.65 9.17
N TYR A 553 -23.33 28.76 9.15
CA TYR A 553 -22.81 29.46 10.32
C TYR A 553 -22.58 30.94 9.98
N ASP A 554 -22.50 31.82 10.98
CA ASP A 554 -22.19 33.24 10.78
C ASP A 554 -20.77 33.40 10.19
N VAL A 555 -20.65 34.02 9.02
CA VAL A 555 -19.38 34.24 8.30
C VAL A 555 -18.30 34.89 9.17
N SER A 556 -18.71 35.75 10.11
CA SER A 556 -17.77 36.44 11.00
C SER A 556 -17.11 35.53 12.04
N THR A 557 -17.57 34.28 12.18
CA THR A 557 -16.89 33.18 12.88
C THR A 557 -15.47 32.94 12.37
N ARG A 558 -15.20 33.26 11.10
CA ARG A 558 -13.90 33.05 10.44
C ARG A 558 -12.79 33.96 10.95
N ASN A 559 -13.15 35.04 11.66
CA ASN A 559 -12.18 36.00 12.18
C ASN A 559 -11.57 35.51 13.50
N GLN A 560 -10.25 35.54 13.63
CA GLN A 560 -9.54 35.14 14.85
C GLN A 560 -9.95 35.94 16.09
N ASP A 561 -10.28 37.22 15.92
CA ASP A 561 -10.68 38.14 16.99
C ASP A 561 -12.19 38.19 17.24
N ARG A 562 -12.92 37.15 16.79
CA ARG A 562 -14.37 37.00 17.00
C ARG A 562 -14.69 36.98 18.50
N LEU A 563 -15.73 37.74 18.84
CA LEU A 563 -16.29 37.79 20.18
C LEU A 563 -17.45 36.80 20.34
N TRP A 564 -17.44 36.12 21.47
CA TRP A 564 -18.46 35.18 21.90
C TRP A 564 -19.13 35.70 23.16
N TYR A 565 -20.45 35.60 23.21
CA TYR A 565 -21.26 36.20 24.27
C TYR A 565 -21.91 35.13 25.13
N PRO A 566 -21.79 35.17 26.46
CA PRO A 566 -22.50 34.25 27.33
C PRO A 566 -24.01 34.52 27.32
N ASN A 567 -24.77 33.51 27.68
CA ASN A 567 -26.20 33.59 27.90
C ASN A 567 -26.52 32.91 29.25
N PRO A 568 -26.88 33.69 30.29
CA PRO A 568 -27.16 33.14 31.62
C PRO A 568 -28.34 32.17 31.67
N ASN A 569 -29.23 32.26 30.68
CA ASN A 569 -30.39 31.38 30.53
C ASN A 569 -30.16 30.34 29.42
N ALA A 570 -28.91 30.06 29.05
CA ALA A 570 -28.61 29.10 28.00
C ALA A 570 -28.99 27.68 28.43
N GLN A 571 -29.51 26.93 27.47
CA GLN A 571 -29.46 25.48 27.53
C GLN A 571 -28.07 25.07 27.07
N ILE A 572 -27.39 24.26 27.89
CA ILE A 572 -26.02 23.78 27.63
C ILE A 572 -26.08 22.28 27.36
N TYR A 573 -25.34 21.86 26.34
CA TYR A 573 -25.20 20.47 25.95
C TYR A 573 -23.71 20.17 25.76
N THR A 574 -23.22 19.14 26.44
CA THR A 574 -21.81 18.72 26.39
C THR A 574 -21.70 17.30 25.83
N ASN A 575 -20.56 17.02 25.18
CA ASN A 575 -20.21 15.69 24.73
C ASN A 575 -18.73 15.41 24.96
N HIS A 576 -18.42 14.16 25.29
CA HIS A 576 -17.05 13.68 25.52
C HIS A 576 -16.69 12.64 24.47
N GLY A 577 -16.05 13.10 23.39
CA GLY A 577 -15.55 12.27 22.29
C GLY A 577 -14.08 12.56 21.99
N GLU A 578 -13.66 12.38 20.74
CA GLU A 578 -12.30 12.75 20.33
C GLU A 578 -12.13 14.27 20.23
N LEU A 579 -10.93 14.78 20.52
CA LEU A 579 -10.61 16.18 20.29
C LEU A 579 -10.55 16.45 18.79
N LEU A 580 -11.05 17.60 18.36
CA LEU A 580 -11.14 17.93 16.94
C LEU A 580 -9.74 18.12 16.33
N ASP A 581 -9.36 17.24 15.41
CA ASP A 581 -8.10 17.34 14.69
C ASP A 581 -8.23 18.33 13.52
N VAL A 582 -7.69 19.53 13.70
CA VAL A 582 -7.77 20.62 12.71
C VAL A 582 -6.59 20.64 11.74
N SER A 583 -5.61 19.73 11.91
CA SER A 583 -4.33 19.74 11.19
C SER A 583 -4.51 19.69 9.66
N CYS A 584 -5.47 18.89 9.20
CA CYS A 584 -5.80 18.72 7.78
C CYS A 584 -6.65 19.85 7.19
N CYS A 585 -7.11 20.79 8.01
CA CYS A 585 -7.95 21.91 7.58
C CYS A 585 -7.15 23.21 7.44
N ILE A 586 -5.89 23.24 7.89
CA ILE A 586 -5.03 24.42 7.76
C ILE A 586 -4.65 24.59 6.29
N PRO A 587 -4.88 25.77 5.69
CA PRO A 587 -4.63 25.99 4.28
C PRO A 587 -3.15 25.94 3.90
N GLU A 588 -2.88 25.68 2.62
CA GLU A 588 -1.51 25.46 2.06
C GLU A 588 -0.84 24.20 2.63
N THR A 589 -1.65 23.28 3.13
CA THR A 589 -1.23 21.90 3.32
C THR A 589 -1.60 21.10 2.05
N GLU A 590 -0.70 20.32 1.45
CA GLU A 590 -1.01 19.26 0.47
C GLU A 590 -2.12 18.32 0.98
N THR A 591 -2.34 18.25 2.31
CA THR A 591 -3.51 17.56 2.90
C THR A 591 -4.82 18.28 2.56
N GLU A 592 -4.86 19.62 2.57
CA GLU A 592 -5.97 20.42 2.03
C GLU A 592 -6.16 20.11 0.53
N GLU A 593 -5.08 20.06 -0.26
CA GLU A 593 -5.13 19.72 -1.69
C GLU A 593 -5.54 18.26 -1.97
N MET A 594 -5.43 17.34 -1.00
CA MET A 594 -5.94 15.97 -1.13
C MET A 594 -7.37 15.81 -0.59
N VAL A 595 -7.75 16.55 0.45
CA VAL A 595 -9.02 16.38 1.19
C VAL A 595 -10.12 17.33 0.66
N MET A 596 -9.78 18.56 0.23
CA MET A 596 -10.74 19.56 -0.26
C MET A 596 -11.27 19.33 -1.69
N PRO A 597 -10.50 18.79 -2.67
CA PRO A 597 -11.04 18.63 -4.02
C PRO A 597 -12.25 17.70 -4.09
N ALA A 598 -12.31 16.71 -3.19
CA ALA A 598 -13.46 15.79 -3.07
C ALA A 598 -14.74 16.49 -2.56
N VAL A 599 -14.60 17.67 -1.93
CA VAL A 599 -15.71 18.39 -1.26
C VAL A 599 -16.13 19.63 -2.04
N GLY A 600 -15.17 20.34 -2.64
CA GLY A 600 -15.42 21.58 -3.39
C GLY A 600 -15.95 21.38 -4.81
N SER A 601 -15.79 20.20 -5.40
CA SER A 601 -16.23 19.90 -6.77
C SER A 601 -17.67 19.35 -6.86
N VAL A 602 -18.29 19.02 -5.73
CA VAL A 602 -19.61 18.40 -5.70
C VAL A 602 -20.69 19.44 -5.37
N ASP A 603 -21.43 19.82 -6.41
CA ASP A 603 -22.55 20.75 -6.30
C ASP A 603 -23.78 20.06 -5.69
N ALA A 604 -23.80 19.97 -4.36
CA ALA A 604 -24.90 19.38 -3.58
C ALA A 604 -26.25 20.08 -3.82
N THR A 605 -26.27 21.31 -4.37
CA THR A 605 -27.51 22.00 -4.77
C THR A 605 -28.24 21.29 -5.90
N LYS A 606 -27.55 20.45 -6.68
CA LYS A 606 -28.17 19.61 -7.71
C LYS A 606 -28.92 18.40 -7.15
N VAL A 607 -28.73 18.07 -5.87
CA VAL A 607 -29.33 16.89 -5.22
C VAL A 607 -30.49 17.29 -4.32
N SER A 608 -30.37 18.42 -3.62
CA SER A 608 -31.44 18.94 -2.76
C SER A 608 -31.31 20.44 -2.61
N ASP A 609 -32.44 21.16 -2.60
CA ASP A 609 -32.50 22.58 -2.29
C ASP A 609 -32.41 22.86 -0.77
N ASP A 610 -32.54 21.83 0.07
CA ASP A 610 -32.46 21.97 1.53
C ASP A 610 -31.00 22.04 2.00
N LYS A 611 -30.61 23.19 2.55
CA LYS A 611 -29.24 23.43 3.05
C LYS A 611 -28.79 22.42 4.11
N ARG A 612 -29.70 21.85 4.91
CA ARG A 612 -29.39 20.81 5.89
C ARG A 612 -28.97 19.52 5.23
N ILE A 613 -29.73 19.11 4.22
CA ILE A 613 -29.45 17.93 3.41
C ILE A 613 -28.13 18.13 2.65
N GLN A 614 -27.92 19.31 2.06
CA GLN A 614 -26.64 19.65 1.41
C GLN A 614 -25.44 19.52 2.36
N GLY A 615 -25.58 19.95 3.63
CA GLY A 615 -24.55 19.78 4.66
C GLY A 615 -24.26 18.32 4.97
N MET A 616 -25.31 17.51 5.16
CA MET A 616 -25.17 16.07 5.42
C MET A 616 -24.62 15.31 4.21
N ILE A 617 -24.93 15.71 2.97
CA ILE A 617 -24.34 15.16 1.75
C ILE A 617 -22.82 15.37 1.76
N ARG A 618 -22.36 16.59 2.03
CA ARG A 618 -20.92 16.89 2.09
C ARG A 618 -20.20 16.10 3.17
N TRP A 619 -20.79 16.01 4.37
CA TRP A 619 -20.28 15.16 5.44
C TRP A 619 -20.20 13.68 5.03
N THR A 620 -21.22 13.19 4.34
CA THR A 620 -21.31 11.81 3.88
C THR A 620 -20.22 11.49 2.87
N LEU A 621 -19.99 12.36 1.89
CA LEU A 621 -18.95 12.19 0.88
C LEU A 621 -17.54 12.14 1.50
N GLN A 622 -17.28 12.93 2.55
CA GLN A 622 -16.00 12.92 3.26
C GLN A 622 -15.81 11.67 4.12
N ASN A 623 -16.84 11.31 4.89
CA ASN A 623 -16.76 10.18 5.82
C ASN A 623 -16.89 8.83 5.10
N ALA A 624 -17.40 8.83 3.85
CA ALA A 624 -17.33 7.68 2.95
C ALA A 624 -15.92 7.42 2.41
N ILE A 625 -15.02 8.41 2.41
CA ILE A 625 -13.61 8.26 2.00
C ILE A 625 -12.74 7.78 3.17
N VAL A 626 -13.01 8.26 4.39
CA VAL A 626 -12.20 7.98 5.60
C VAL A 626 -12.75 6.80 6.44
N GLY A 627 -14.02 6.41 6.26
CA GLY A 627 -14.71 5.37 7.03
C GLY A 627 -15.53 4.38 6.19
N SER A 628 -16.41 3.61 6.84
CA SER A 628 -17.29 2.65 6.13
C SER A 628 -18.37 3.39 5.34
N ARG A 629 -18.27 3.38 4.00
CA ARG A 629 -19.24 3.94 3.03
C ARG A 629 -20.70 3.65 3.40
N ASN A 630 -21.00 2.39 3.71
CA ASN A 630 -22.33 1.94 4.14
C ASN A 630 -22.83 2.69 5.38
N SER A 631 -21.96 2.91 6.37
CA SER A 631 -22.35 3.61 7.60
C SER A 631 -22.61 5.11 7.38
N ALA A 632 -21.85 5.75 6.48
CA ALA A 632 -22.03 7.16 6.15
C ALA A 632 -23.31 7.37 5.33
N LEU A 633 -23.53 6.55 4.29
CA LEU A 633 -24.76 6.59 3.48
C LEU A 633 -26.01 6.22 4.30
N MET A 634 -25.91 5.30 5.26
CA MET A 634 -27.01 4.99 6.20
C MET A 634 -27.37 6.16 7.10
N ARG A 635 -26.37 6.91 7.60
CA ARG A 635 -26.63 8.12 8.40
C ARG A 635 -27.29 9.21 7.57
N LEU A 636 -26.86 9.40 6.32
CA LEU A 636 -27.54 10.30 5.37
C LEU A 636 -28.99 9.88 5.15
N HIS A 637 -29.21 8.59 4.86
CA HIS A 637 -30.54 8.03 4.65
C HIS A 637 -31.47 8.32 5.83
N ARG A 638 -31.01 7.98 7.04
CA ARG A 638 -31.78 8.16 8.25
C ARG A 638 -32.06 9.63 8.55
N PHE A 639 -31.06 10.49 8.37
CA PHE A 639 -31.20 11.93 8.56
C PHE A 639 -32.24 12.53 7.63
N VAL A 640 -32.20 12.21 6.33
CA VAL A 640 -33.19 12.70 5.37
C VAL A 640 -34.58 12.15 5.68
N LEU A 641 -34.67 10.86 6.04
CA LEU A 641 -35.93 10.23 6.41
C LEU A 641 -36.56 10.91 7.65
N ASP A 642 -35.77 11.21 8.66
CA ASP A 642 -36.22 11.90 9.87
C ASP A 642 -36.59 13.36 9.59
N LEU A 643 -35.92 14.01 8.64
CA LEU A 643 -36.15 15.41 8.26
C LEU A 643 -37.39 15.62 7.37
N THR A 644 -37.60 14.75 6.38
CA THR A 644 -38.65 14.90 5.37
C THR A 644 -39.84 13.94 5.58
N GLY A 645 -39.69 12.96 6.46
CA GLY A 645 -40.68 11.91 6.71
C GLY A 645 -40.89 10.95 5.53
N THR A 646 -40.13 11.10 4.45
CA THR A 646 -40.40 10.42 3.18
C THR A 646 -39.24 9.51 2.78
N LYS A 647 -39.45 8.20 2.88
CA LYS A 647 -38.44 7.20 2.48
C LYS A 647 -38.01 7.34 1.03
N GLN A 648 -38.94 7.65 0.12
CA GLN A 648 -38.63 7.83 -1.30
C GLN A 648 -37.64 8.97 -1.55
N GLU A 649 -37.74 10.05 -0.77
CA GLU A 649 -36.84 11.20 -0.86
C GLU A 649 -35.47 10.88 -0.26
N ALA A 650 -35.44 10.19 0.88
CA ALA A 650 -34.22 9.67 1.50
C ALA A 650 -33.46 8.72 0.56
N ASP A 651 -34.16 7.77 -0.07
CA ASP A 651 -33.60 6.87 -1.06
C ASP A 651 -33.00 7.68 -2.23
N THR A 652 -33.77 8.60 -2.81
CA THR A 652 -33.35 9.42 -3.96
C THR A 652 -32.07 10.21 -3.67
N ILE A 653 -32.01 10.86 -2.51
CA ILE A 653 -30.84 11.64 -2.10
C ILE A 653 -29.63 10.75 -1.85
N VAL A 654 -29.82 9.57 -1.25
CA VAL A 654 -28.74 8.60 -1.02
C VAL A 654 -28.22 8.02 -2.32
N TYR A 655 -29.09 7.67 -3.28
CA TYR A 655 -28.66 7.23 -4.60
C TYR A 655 -27.87 8.32 -5.33
N ALA A 656 -28.38 9.55 -5.34
CA ALA A 656 -27.70 10.68 -5.96
C ALA A 656 -26.34 10.96 -5.31
N THR A 657 -26.27 10.91 -3.98
CA THR A 657 -25.02 11.11 -3.23
C THR A 657 -24.04 9.96 -3.43
N ASN A 658 -24.51 8.72 -3.52
CA ASN A 658 -23.67 7.56 -3.79
C ASN A 658 -23.00 7.66 -5.18
N GLN A 659 -23.72 8.17 -6.20
CA GLN A 659 -23.14 8.43 -7.53
C GLN A 659 -22.08 9.54 -7.54
N MET A 660 -22.03 10.37 -6.51
CA MET A 660 -21.03 11.42 -6.36
C MET A 660 -19.74 10.92 -5.68
N LEU A 661 -19.73 9.69 -5.17
CA LEU A 661 -18.53 9.05 -4.63
C LEU A 661 -17.59 8.65 -5.77
N THR A 662 -16.28 8.69 -5.51
CA THR A 662 -15.26 8.19 -6.44
C THR A 662 -15.49 6.71 -6.77
N GLU A 663 -16.04 5.95 -5.82
CA GLU A 663 -16.47 4.56 -5.98
C GLU A 663 -17.86 4.33 -5.35
N PRO A 664 -18.93 4.47 -6.15
CA PRO A 664 -20.31 4.25 -5.71
C PRO A 664 -20.56 2.79 -5.29
N LEU A 665 -21.35 2.58 -4.24
CA LEU A 665 -21.91 1.26 -3.93
C LEU A 665 -22.87 0.83 -5.04
N SER A 666 -22.95 -0.48 -5.32
CA SER A 666 -23.95 -0.99 -6.26
C SER A 666 -25.36 -0.75 -5.75
N GLU A 667 -26.34 -0.55 -6.65
CA GLU A 667 -27.74 -0.37 -6.24
C GLU A 667 -28.26 -1.54 -5.40
N ILE A 668 -27.85 -2.78 -5.73
CA ILE A 668 -28.24 -3.98 -4.98
C ILE A 668 -27.69 -3.94 -3.56
N GLU A 669 -26.46 -3.46 -3.39
CA GLU A 669 -25.87 -3.30 -2.07
C GLU A 669 -26.59 -2.20 -1.28
N LEU A 670 -26.76 -1.01 -1.86
CA LEU A 670 -27.51 0.11 -1.27
C LEU A 670 -28.89 -0.30 -0.77
N GLN A 671 -29.66 -1.04 -1.56
CA GLN A 671 -30.98 -1.55 -1.16
C GLN A 671 -30.90 -2.53 0.01
N ARG A 672 -29.84 -3.35 0.06
CA ARG A 672 -29.67 -4.39 1.08
C ARG A 672 -29.11 -3.88 2.38
N THR A 673 -28.33 -2.80 2.38
CA THR A 673 -27.55 -2.34 3.53
C THR A 673 -28.00 -0.98 4.05
N VAL A 674 -28.49 -0.08 3.19
CA VAL A 674 -28.79 1.32 3.53
C VAL A 674 -30.29 1.62 3.43
N CYS A 675 -30.92 1.39 2.27
CA CYS A 675 -32.30 1.81 2.00
C CYS A 675 -33.38 0.82 2.51
N ARG A 676 -33.14 0.15 3.65
CA ARG A 676 -34.03 -0.89 4.19
C ARG A 676 -35.41 -0.38 4.60
#